data_AF-A0A6N3DQJ1-F1
#
_entry.id   AF-A0A6N3DQJ1-F1
#
_cell.length_a   1.000
_cell.length_b   1.000
_cell.length_c   1.000
_cell.angle_alpha   90.00
_cell.angle_beta   90.00
_cell.angle_gamma   90.00
#
_symmetry.space_group_name_H-M   'P 1'
#
loop_
_entity.id
_entity.type
_entity.pdbx_description
1 polymer ?
#
loop_
_entity_poly.entity_id
_entity_poly.type
_entity_poly.pdbx_seq_one_letter_code
_entity_poly.pdbx_strand_id
1 'polypeptide(L)'
;MKIKYKHQRFQAEATRCVTDVFQGQPKRDGLSNFLIDQGKGHIGFKVEGFGNAPIVLDRESLCENIRTIQMAQGLKPIEHIQGEGLTLTVEMETGTGKTYTYIKTMYELNQRYGWSKFIIVVPSIAIREGVFKSFESMAEHFAGEYGKRMQYFIYNSKQLSKIDGFAQDNGIHVMVINTQAFNASMNEEKNIQGRSGDAVARIIFSRRDEFGSRRPIDILAKTNPIMIIDEPQSVLGTDKGNATRRGIQLFNPLFKVLYSATHRKDDIYNMVFRLDAIDAYNKRLVKKVEVRGVHQLGSTATNGYVYLDEIVIGKGNPQARIGFDMKTNNGTRHVIRLAGEGFNLKEQSGGLQEYEDNYIVERIDGLTGTIHFLNELTLHEGDIVGAANEELVRRMQIRETIKTHLERERQLFPRHIKVLSLFFIDHVDSYRIYSKEGVEKGKFAKMFEEEYQRALQEMMPTFTDGAYMRFLSDPKNACDNIHDGYFSVDKKGVSVESKSKEGENEERGFNLIMKDKERLLSQECPVRFIFSHSALKEGWDNPNVFQICTLKDTANEIKKRQEVGRGMRLCVNDKGERQDTDVLGDTVFNINILTVIASESYDDFAKKLQKEIAEACDTRPVIVTANLFADAMAQTEDGTTVKISTQQAVDIHEELITQGYIKKGKLTQKYFDEKKAGQLDFGEANELKSFIIKQLDKVFDPDSVKPTNGREKKEAKFNADNFHKKEWQELWKRINTRTYYNVNFDTSKLIKNAIDELYKHLNVTEIRIVVESGGIEGIRDREELEVGTAMSAAKVRTIHVKEAVGSGVTYDLVGELVQATGLTRRTIVAILQGIKPTTFHQFKLNPEEFIIKAGRIINDCKAISLIQHIRYEKRNNTFDSDIFEEATLRGTLGKDAIESEKSLYDLVVVDSQGIERSFAESLEKEDDVVVYTKLPGGFYINTPMGKYNPDWAVAFREGSVKHVYFVAETKGNDIEASQLRKAEDAKIECARRHFAAISTGEVVYSVVKTYQDLYNAVTK
;
A
#
# COMPACT_ATOMS: atom_id res chain seq x y z
N MET A 1 -6.18 15.53 -33.50
CA MET A 1 -4.87 14.85 -33.33
C MET A 1 -5.11 13.35 -33.45
N LYS A 2 -4.20 12.58 -34.08
CA LYS A 2 -4.31 11.11 -34.20
C LYS A 2 -3.04 10.46 -33.64
N ILE A 3 -3.20 9.41 -32.83
CA ILE A 3 -2.06 8.64 -32.28
C ILE A 3 -1.40 7.82 -33.38
N LYS A 4 -0.07 7.82 -33.43
CA LYS A 4 0.72 6.93 -34.30
C LYS A 4 1.01 5.63 -33.55
N TYR A 5 0.45 4.53 -34.05
CA TYR A 5 0.75 3.19 -33.55
C TYR A 5 2.13 2.74 -34.05
N LYS A 6 2.90 2.10 -33.17
CA LYS A 6 4.22 1.52 -33.47
C LYS A 6 4.18 0.02 -33.16
N HIS A 7 4.98 -0.75 -33.90
CA HIS A 7 5.22 -2.16 -33.56
C HIS A 7 6.22 -2.24 -32.41
N GLN A 8 5.77 -2.69 -31.24
CA GLN A 8 6.65 -2.94 -30.11
C GLN A 8 7.01 -4.42 -30.01
N ARG A 9 8.31 -4.72 -29.84
CA ARG A 9 8.83 -6.10 -29.86
C ARG A 9 8.16 -6.99 -28.81
N PHE A 10 8.01 -6.51 -27.59
CA PHE A 10 7.40 -7.29 -26.49
C PHE A 10 5.92 -7.60 -26.74
N GLN A 11 5.18 -6.73 -27.44
CA GLN A 11 3.78 -7.00 -27.82
C GLN A 11 3.72 -8.08 -28.89
N ALA A 12 4.63 -8.03 -29.87
CA ALA A 12 4.76 -9.08 -30.87
C ALA A 12 5.18 -10.43 -30.25
N GLU A 13 6.06 -10.41 -29.26
CA GLU A 13 6.48 -11.59 -28.51
C GLU A 13 5.32 -12.20 -27.70
N ALA A 14 4.55 -11.39 -26.99
CA ALA A 14 3.35 -11.84 -26.27
C ALA A 14 2.33 -12.49 -27.22
N THR A 15 2.06 -11.86 -28.36
CA THR A 15 1.20 -12.43 -29.42
C THR A 15 1.77 -13.74 -29.95
N ARG A 16 3.08 -13.79 -30.21
CA ARG A 16 3.75 -14.99 -30.68
C ARG A 16 3.60 -16.14 -29.68
N CYS A 17 3.84 -15.90 -28.38
CA CYS A 17 3.68 -16.91 -27.33
C CYS A 17 2.28 -17.54 -27.33
N VAL A 18 1.22 -16.76 -27.56
CA VAL A 18 -0.14 -17.32 -27.67
C VAL A 18 -0.31 -18.14 -28.95
N THR A 19 0.19 -17.67 -30.08
CA THR A 19 0.02 -18.37 -31.37
C THR A 19 0.87 -19.63 -31.49
N ASP A 20 2.06 -19.66 -30.91
CA ASP A 20 3.00 -20.79 -30.97
C ASP A 20 2.51 -22.00 -30.14
N VAL A 21 1.55 -21.81 -29.21
CA VAL A 21 0.87 -22.92 -28.52
C VAL A 21 0.25 -23.91 -29.52
N PHE A 22 -0.20 -23.41 -30.67
CA PHE A 22 -0.87 -24.18 -31.70
C PHE A 22 0.05 -24.56 -32.86
N GLN A 23 1.37 -24.49 -32.67
CA GLN A 23 2.32 -24.91 -33.70
C GLN A 23 2.04 -26.35 -34.14
N GLY A 24 1.90 -26.57 -35.45
CA GLY A 24 1.46 -27.84 -36.05
C GLY A 24 -0.03 -27.90 -36.42
N GLN A 25 -0.85 -26.94 -35.98
CA GLN A 25 -2.25 -26.85 -36.39
C GLN A 25 -2.37 -26.45 -37.87
N PRO A 26 -3.12 -27.20 -38.70
CA PRO A 26 -3.32 -26.83 -40.10
C PRO A 26 -4.21 -25.59 -40.24
N LYS A 27 -3.84 -24.72 -41.18
CA LYS A 27 -4.67 -23.57 -41.58
C LYS A 27 -5.90 -24.03 -42.34
N ARG A 28 -7.08 -23.52 -41.98
CA ARG A 28 -8.32 -23.71 -42.74
C ARG A 28 -8.97 -22.37 -43.06
N ASP A 29 -9.60 -22.25 -44.22
CA ASP A 29 -10.15 -20.97 -44.71
C ASP A 29 -11.47 -20.55 -44.02
N GLY A 30 -11.67 -20.93 -42.75
CA GLY A 30 -12.85 -20.59 -41.95
C GLY A 30 -14.16 -21.28 -42.37
N LEU A 31 -14.12 -22.10 -43.44
CA LEU A 31 -15.20 -23.02 -43.80
C LEU A 31 -15.27 -24.13 -42.75
N SER A 32 -16.18 -23.98 -41.80
CA SER A 32 -16.56 -25.06 -40.92
C SER A 32 -17.70 -25.83 -41.57
N ASN A 33 -17.57 -27.15 -41.71
CA ASN A 33 -18.60 -28.05 -42.25
C ASN A 33 -19.81 -28.19 -41.29
N PHE A 34 -20.32 -27.11 -40.69
CA PHE A 34 -21.60 -27.13 -39.99
C PHE A 34 -22.67 -26.49 -40.85
N LEU A 35 -23.81 -27.17 -40.93
CA LEU A 35 -24.98 -26.66 -41.64
C LEU A 35 -25.61 -25.54 -40.79
N ILE A 36 -25.74 -24.35 -41.36
CA ILE A 36 -26.54 -23.29 -40.75
C ILE A 36 -27.97 -23.79 -40.66
N ASP A 37 -28.50 -23.80 -39.44
CA ASP A 37 -29.94 -23.92 -39.23
C ASP A 37 -30.58 -22.66 -39.81
N GLN A 38 -31.33 -22.79 -40.91
CA GLN A 38 -32.01 -21.66 -41.55
C GLN A 38 -33.34 -21.32 -40.90
N GLY A 39 -33.80 -22.11 -39.93
CA GLY A 39 -35.12 -21.90 -39.35
C GLY A 39 -36.28 -22.41 -40.21
N LYS A 40 -37.51 -22.09 -39.81
CA LYS A 40 -38.73 -22.51 -40.53
C LYS A 40 -39.06 -21.52 -41.67
N GLY A 41 -39.29 -22.04 -42.88
CA GLY A 41 -39.79 -21.27 -44.03
C GLY A 41 -38.84 -21.11 -45.22
N HIS A 42 -37.62 -21.65 -45.15
CA HIS A 42 -36.63 -21.57 -46.23
C HIS A 42 -36.58 -22.87 -47.07
N ILE A 43 -36.46 -22.70 -48.40
CA ILE A 43 -36.47 -23.79 -49.39
C ILE A 43 -35.07 -24.43 -49.46
N GLY A 44 -34.93 -25.64 -48.91
CA GLY A 44 -34.09 -26.77 -49.40
C GLY A 44 -32.58 -26.63 -49.64
N PHE A 45 -31.95 -25.45 -49.60
CA PHE A 45 -30.51 -25.30 -49.85
C PHE A 45 -29.71 -25.36 -48.54
N LYS A 46 -28.74 -26.28 -48.45
CA LYS A 46 -27.77 -26.32 -47.35
C LYS A 46 -26.86 -25.09 -47.45
N VAL A 47 -26.93 -24.18 -46.48
CA VAL A 47 -25.98 -23.05 -46.37
C VAL A 47 -24.94 -23.41 -45.31
N GLU A 48 -23.68 -23.39 -45.69
CA GLU A 48 -22.54 -23.64 -44.80
C GLU A 48 -22.25 -22.39 -43.96
N GLY A 49 -22.04 -22.57 -42.66
CA GLY A 49 -21.73 -21.48 -41.74
C GLY A 49 -20.24 -21.30 -41.51
N PHE A 50 -19.87 -20.11 -41.05
CA PHE A 50 -18.48 -19.77 -40.74
C PHE A 50 -18.24 -19.86 -39.23
N GLY A 51 -17.27 -20.69 -38.86
CA GLY A 51 -16.89 -20.97 -37.47
C GLY A 51 -15.43 -21.36 -37.38
N ASN A 52 -14.88 -21.32 -36.17
CA ASN A 52 -13.50 -21.71 -35.96
C ASN A 52 -13.36 -23.23 -36.09
N ALA A 53 -12.38 -23.65 -36.90
CA ALA A 53 -12.03 -25.06 -37.03
C ALA A 53 -11.58 -25.64 -35.67
N PRO A 54 -11.94 -26.90 -35.35
CA PRO A 54 -11.47 -27.57 -34.16
C PRO A 54 -9.94 -27.65 -34.11
N ILE A 55 -9.40 -27.69 -32.89
CA ILE A 55 -7.98 -27.99 -32.67
C ILE A 55 -7.78 -29.49 -32.99
N VAL A 56 -6.87 -29.79 -33.91
CA VAL A 56 -6.55 -31.15 -34.36
C VAL A 56 -5.38 -31.73 -33.57
N LEU A 57 -4.56 -30.87 -32.98
CA LEU A 57 -3.47 -31.26 -32.09
C LEU A 57 -4.01 -32.02 -30.87
N ASP A 58 -3.32 -33.10 -30.51
CA ASP A 58 -3.62 -33.82 -29.29
C ASP A 58 -3.16 -33.03 -28.05
N ARG A 59 -3.65 -33.46 -26.87
CA ARG A 59 -3.33 -32.76 -25.61
C ARG A 59 -1.84 -32.82 -25.26
N GLU A 60 -1.12 -33.87 -25.66
CA GLU A 60 0.31 -34.01 -25.40
C GLU A 60 1.12 -33.02 -26.24
N SER A 61 0.85 -32.90 -27.53
CA SER A 61 1.50 -31.91 -28.40
C SER A 61 1.24 -30.49 -27.93
N LEU A 62 0.00 -30.17 -27.53
CA LEU A 62 -0.33 -28.86 -26.96
C LEU A 62 0.42 -28.59 -25.65
N CYS A 63 0.53 -29.58 -24.76
CA CYS A 63 1.27 -29.46 -23.52
C CYS A 63 2.76 -29.20 -23.79
N GLU A 64 3.34 -29.88 -24.77
CA GLU A 64 4.75 -29.74 -25.12
C GLU A 64 5.06 -28.38 -25.77
N ASN A 65 4.17 -27.89 -26.63
CA ASN A 65 4.25 -26.53 -27.16
C ASN A 65 4.23 -25.50 -26.02
N ILE A 66 3.29 -25.62 -25.06
CA ILE A 66 3.20 -24.72 -23.90
C ILE A 66 4.48 -24.78 -23.06
N ARG A 67 5.00 -25.97 -22.76
CA ARG A 67 6.25 -26.13 -22.00
C ARG A 67 7.43 -25.46 -22.71
N THR A 68 7.56 -25.66 -24.02
CA THR A 68 8.62 -25.05 -24.83
C THR A 68 8.57 -23.52 -24.72
N ILE A 69 7.38 -22.95 -24.83
CA ILE A 69 7.15 -21.50 -24.67
C ILE A 69 7.51 -21.06 -23.25
N GLN A 70 7.06 -21.81 -22.24
CA GLN A 70 7.34 -21.50 -20.84
C GLN A 70 8.84 -21.52 -20.54
N MET A 71 9.56 -22.54 -21.01
CA MET A 71 11.01 -22.62 -20.87
C MET A 71 11.71 -21.42 -21.55
N ALA A 72 11.33 -21.10 -22.78
CA ALA A 72 11.88 -19.95 -23.51
C ALA A 72 11.60 -18.60 -22.82
N GLN A 73 10.46 -18.48 -22.15
CA GLN A 73 10.06 -17.28 -21.39
C GLN A 73 10.57 -17.28 -19.94
N GLY A 74 11.28 -18.31 -19.50
CA GLY A 74 11.71 -18.46 -18.10
C GLY A 74 10.54 -18.61 -17.12
N LEU A 75 9.41 -19.17 -17.57
CA LEU A 75 8.24 -19.49 -16.76
C LEU A 75 8.33 -20.92 -16.25
N LYS A 76 7.67 -21.21 -15.10
CA LYS A 76 7.57 -22.57 -14.57
C LYS A 76 6.83 -23.47 -15.57
N PRO A 77 7.48 -24.53 -16.12
CA PRO A 77 6.83 -25.43 -17.06
C PRO A 77 5.66 -26.20 -16.40
N ILE A 78 4.58 -26.40 -17.14
CA ILE A 78 3.44 -27.22 -16.71
C ILE A 78 3.75 -28.72 -16.84
N GLU A 79 3.25 -29.53 -15.92
CA GLU A 79 3.29 -31.00 -16.06
C GLU A 79 2.16 -31.51 -16.94
N HIS A 80 0.99 -30.87 -16.88
CA HIS A 80 -0.19 -31.18 -17.68
C HIS A 80 -0.98 -29.89 -17.92
N ILE A 81 -1.81 -29.86 -18.96
CA ILE A 81 -2.68 -28.72 -19.26
C ILE A 81 -3.60 -28.46 -18.06
N GLN A 82 -3.51 -27.25 -17.52
CA GLN A 82 -4.23 -26.81 -16.32
C GLN A 82 -5.61 -26.22 -16.66
N GLY A 83 -6.57 -26.43 -15.77
CA GLY A 83 -7.90 -25.83 -15.85
C GLY A 83 -8.90 -26.58 -16.73
N GLU A 84 -10.13 -26.06 -16.80
CA GLU A 84 -11.21 -26.64 -17.62
C GLU A 84 -11.11 -26.14 -19.07
N GLY A 85 -11.04 -27.09 -20.01
CA GLY A 85 -10.73 -26.82 -21.41
C GLY A 85 -9.29 -26.34 -21.61
N LEU A 86 -9.02 -25.61 -22.69
CA LEU A 86 -7.74 -24.93 -22.88
C LEU A 86 -7.89 -23.46 -22.45
N THR A 87 -7.17 -23.06 -21.40
CA THR A 87 -7.12 -21.67 -20.92
C THR A 87 -5.66 -21.24 -20.85
N LEU A 88 -5.32 -20.16 -21.55
CA LEU A 88 -3.98 -19.58 -21.56
C LEU A 88 -3.96 -18.28 -20.77
N THR A 89 -2.93 -18.07 -19.95
CA THR A 89 -2.73 -16.84 -19.19
C THR A 89 -1.61 -16.00 -19.81
N VAL A 90 -1.91 -14.72 -20.04
CA VAL A 90 -0.95 -13.70 -20.49
C VAL A 90 -0.91 -12.60 -19.43
N GLU A 91 0.25 -12.43 -18.82
CA GLU A 91 0.49 -11.38 -17.82
C GLU A 91 1.22 -10.20 -18.47
N MET A 92 0.62 -9.01 -18.37
CA MET A 92 1.14 -7.78 -18.95
C MET A 92 0.83 -6.60 -18.04
N GLU A 93 1.86 -5.90 -17.59
CA GLU A 93 1.71 -4.73 -16.71
C GLU A 93 0.85 -3.62 -17.35
N THR A 94 0.18 -2.87 -16.50
CA THR A 94 -0.64 -1.70 -16.84
C THR A 94 0.19 -0.67 -17.62
N GLY A 95 -0.40 -0.10 -18.68
CA GLY A 95 0.28 0.88 -19.54
C GLY A 95 1.18 0.30 -20.66
N THR A 96 1.34 -1.03 -20.73
CA THR A 96 2.14 -1.71 -21.78
C THR A 96 1.36 -2.04 -23.07
N GLY A 97 0.05 -1.79 -23.10
CA GLY A 97 -0.77 -1.95 -24.31
C GLY A 97 -1.39 -3.35 -24.49
N LYS A 98 -2.00 -3.90 -23.42
CA LYS A 98 -2.76 -5.16 -23.45
C LYS A 98 -3.77 -5.24 -24.60
N THR A 99 -4.56 -4.17 -24.79
CA THR A 99 -5.57 -4.07 -25.87
C THR A 99 -5.00 -4.22 -27.26
N TYR A 100 -3.88 -3.55 -27.55
CA TYR A 100 -3.21 -3.71 -28.84
C TYR A 100 -2.74 -5.15 -29.04
N THR A 101 -2.18 -5.76 -28.00
CA THR A 101 -1.63 -7.12 -28.03
C THR A 101 -2.71 -8.15 -28.35
N TYR A 102 -3.86 -8.15 -27.66
CA TYR A 102 -4.90 -9.14 -27.95
C TYR A 102 -5.57 -8.90 -29.31
N ILE A 103 -5.66 -7.65 -29.81
CA ILE A 103 -6.13 -7.35 -31.17
C ILE A 103 -5.18 -7.96 -32.20
N LYS A 104 -3.88 -7.75 -32.02
CA LYS A 104 -2.86 -8.36 -32.85
C LYS A 104 -2.92 -9.89 -32.80
N THR A 105 -3.11 -10.47 -31.61
CA THR A 105 -3.29 -11.91 -31.43
C THR A 105 -4.45 -12.47 -32.26
N MET A 106 -5.58 -11.76 -32.35
CA MET A 106 -6.69 -12.19 -33.21
C MET A 106 -6.32 -12.18 -34.70
N TYR A 107 -5.60 -11.16 -35.19
CA TYR A 107 -5.11 -11.11 -36.57
C TYR A 107 -4.13 -12.24 -36.87
N GLU A 108 -3.19 -12.50 -35.97
CA GLU A 108 -2.17 -13.54 -36.13
C GLU A 108 -2.75 -14.96 -36.07
N LEU A 109 -3.69 -15.22 -35.15
CA LEU A 109 -4.45 -16.48 -35.12
C LEU A 109 -5.21 -16.69 -36.43
N ASN A 110 -5.80 -15.64 -36.99
CA ASN A 110 -6.45 -15.72 -38.29
C ASN A 110 -5.45 -15.96 -39.44
N GLN A 111 -4.31 -15.26 -39.44
CA GLN A 111 -3.31 -15.40 -40.48
C GLN A 111 -2.69 -16.80 -40.52
N ARG A 112 -2.37 -17.36 -39.35
CA ARG A 112 -1.71 -18.66 -39.20
C ARG A 112 -2.67 -19.83 -39.30
N TYR A 113 -3.83 -19.76 -38.64
CA TYR A 113 -4.73 -20.92 -38.50
C TYR A 113 -6.11 -20.72 -39.15
N GLY A 114 -6.45 -19.48 -39.53
CA GLY A 114 -7.71 -19.15 -40.20
C GLY A 114 -8.90 -18.95 -39.26
N TRP A 115 -8.69 -18.97 -37.94
CA TRP A 115 -9.73 -18.68 -36.96
C TRP A 115 -10.21 -17.23 -37.07
N SER A 116 -11.53 -17.02 -37.06
CA SER A 116 -12.15 -15.74 -37.41
C SER A 116 -13.22 -15.27 -36.42
N LYS A 117 -13.64 -16.12 -35.47
CA LYS A 117 -14.74 -15.81 -34.54
C LYS A 117 -14.22 -15.59 -33.13
N PHE A 118 -14.35 -14.36 -32.63
CA PHE A 118 -13.81 -13.95 -31.34
C PHE A 118 -14.86 -13.26 -30.46
N ILE A 119 -14.79 -13.50 -29.16
CA ILE A 119 -15.63 -12.83 -28.16
C ILE A 119 -14.73 -12.23 -27.08
N ILE A 120 -14.88 -10.94 -26.79
CA ILE A 120 -14.16 -10.23 -25.73
C ILE A 120 -15.12 -9.97 -24.57
N VAL A 121 -14.78 -10.47 -23.38
CA VAL A 121 -15.52 -10.22 -22.14
C VAL A 121 -14.74 -9.22 -21.28
N VAL A 122 -15.40 -8.13 -20.90
CA VAL A 122 -14.81 -7.04 -20.11
C VAL A 122 -15.61 -6.77 -18.82
N PRO A 123 -14.99 -6.23 -17.76
CA PRO A 123 -15.66 -6.06 -16.46
C PRO A 123 -16.74 -4.97 -16.46
N SER A 124 -16.55 -3.86 -17.18
CA SER A 124 -17.45 -2.71 -17.09
C SER A 124 -17.78 -2.06 -18.43
N ILE A 125 -18.78 -1.18 -18.41
CA ILE A 125 -19.21 -0.41 -19.59
C ILE A 125 -18.06 0.49 -20.08
N ALA A 126 -17.27 1.06 -19.17
CA ALA A 126 -16.18 1.96 -19.54
C ALA A 126 -15.03 1.22 -20.26
N ILE A 127 -14.63 0.02 -19.81
CA ILE A 127 -13.67 -0.79 -20.56
C ILE A 127 -14.28 -1.17 -21.91
N ARG A 128 -15.56 -1.54 -21.95
CA ARG A 128 -16.25 -1.90 -23.21
C ARG A 128 -16.16 -0.78 -24.25
N GLU A 129 -16.46 0.45 -23.87
CA GLU A 129 -16.35 1.62 -24.76
C GLU A 129 -14.88 1.90 -25.14
N GLY A 130 -13.94 1.78 -24.20
CA GLY A 130 -12.51 1.95 -24.46
C GLY A 130 -11.93 0.94 -25.45
N VAL A 131 -12.34 -0.33 -25.34
CA VAL A 131 -11.97 -1.40 -26.27
C VAL A 131 -12.60 -1.16 -27.63
N PHE A 132 -13.89 -0.82 -27.68
CA PHE A 132 -14.58 -0.49 -28.93
C PHE A 132 -13.88 0.66 -29.67
N LYS A 133 -13.49 1.72 -28.94
CA LYS A 133 -12.76 2.85 -29.52
C LYS A 133 -11.37 2.45 -30.04
N SER A 134 -10.71 1.50 -29.37
CA SER A 134 -9.40 0.99 -29.80
C SER A 134 -9.48 0.26 -31.13
N PHE A 135 -10.57 -0.47 -31.40
CA PHE A 135 -10.81 -1.05 -32.72
C PHE A 135 -10.97 0.01 -33.81
N GLU A 136 -11.73 1.08 -33.54
CA GLU A 136 -11.89 2.19 -34.50
C GLU A 136 -10.55 2.88 -34.78
N SER A 137 -9.79 3.20 -33.74
CA SER A 137 -8.56 3.98 -33.86
C SER A 137 -7.41 3.19 -34.51
N MET A 138 -7.35 1.87 -34.28
CA MET A 138 -6.31 0.99 -34.82
C MET A 138 -6.70 0.33 -36.16
N ALA A 139 -7.92 0.56 -36.67
CA ALA A 139 -8.42 -0.10 -37.87
C ALA A 139 -7.50 0.06 -39.09
N GLU A 140 -7.04 1.28 -39.38
CA GLU A 140 -6.14 1.55 -40.51
C GLU A 140 -4.74 0.95 -40.28
N HIS A 141 -4.25 1.00 -39.05
CA HIS A 141 -2.94 0.42 -38.68
C HIS A 141 -2.89 -1.08 -39.00
N PHE A 142 -3.88 -1.83 -38.52
CA PHE A 142 -3.93 -3.27 -38.76
C PHE A 142 -4.38 -3.63 -40.17
N ALA A 143 -5.21 -2.79 -40.82
CA ALA A 143 -5.54 -2.99 -42.23
C ALA A 143 -4.31 -2.89 -43.13
N GLY A 144 -3.39 -1.95 -42.84
CA GLY A 144 -2.11 -1.85 -43.52
C GLY A 144 -1.19 -3.05 -43.28
N GLU A 145 -1.16 -3.57 -42.04
CA GLU A 145 -0.31 -4.71 -41.66
C GLU A 145 -0.81 -6.07 -42.21
N TYR A 146 -2.13 -6.33 -42.15
CA TYR A 146 -2.70 -7.64 -42.47
C TYR A 146 -3.52 -7.67 -43.77
N GLY A 147 -3.75 -6.51 -44.42
CA GLY A 147 -4.52 -6.40 -45.66
C GLY A 147 -6.03 -6.61 -45.52
N LYS A 148 -6.55 -6.67 -44.29
CA LYS A 148 -7.97 -6.95 -43.99
C LYS A 148 -8.41 -6.25 -42.71
N ARG A 149 -9.71 -5.95 -42.61
CA ARG A 149 -10.33 -5.30 -41.45
C ARG A 149 -11.18 -6.28 -40.67
N MET A 150 -11.12 -6.18 -39.35
CA MET A 150 -12.07 -6.86 -38.46
C MET A 150 -13.43 -6.15 -38.48
N GLN A 151 -14.50 -6.95 -38.47
CA GLN A 151 -15.84 -6.49 -38.13
C GLN A 151 -16.04 -6.66 -36.63
N TYR A 152 -16.50 -5.61 -35.95
CA TYR A 152 -16.65 -5.63 -34.50
C TYR A 152 -17.95 -4.96 -34.07
N PHE A 153 -18.57 -5.46 -33.02
CA PHE A 153 -19.78 -4.87 -32.47
C PHE A 153 -19.92 -5.11 -30.97
N ILE A 154 -20.67 -4.21 -30.33
CA ILE A 154 -21.11 -4.34 -28.94
C ILE A 154 -22.34 -5.26 -28.91
N TYR A 155 -22.30 -6.28 -28.06
CA TYR A 155 -23.44 -7.17 -27.88
C TYR A 155 -24.67 -6.39 -27.38
N ASN A 156 -25.79 -6.59 -28.06
CA ASN A 156 -27.10 -6.08 -27.67
C ASN A 156 -28.15 -7.11 -28.07
N SER A 157 -28.95 -7.58 -27.11
CA SER A 157 -29.93 -8.65 -27.35
C SER A 157 -31.06 -8.24 -28.30
N LYS A 158 -31.25 -6.94 -28.56
CA LYS A 158 -32.19 -6.44 -29.58
C LYS A 158 -31.62 -6.43 -31.00
N GLN A 159 -30.30 -6.53 -31.17
CA GLN A 159 -29.64 -6.43 -32.48
C GLN A 159 -29.31 -7.81 -33.06
N LEU A 160 -30.36 -8.61 -33.29
CA LEU A 160 -30.24 -10.00 -33.79
C LEU A 160 -29.53 -10.12 -35.14
N SER A 161 -29.67 -9.11 -36.01
CA SER A 161 -28.99 -9.07 -37.32
C SER A 161 -27.47 -9.12 -37.22
N LYS A 162 -26.88 -8.50 -36.18
CA LYS A 162 -25.43 -8.54 -35.95
C LYS A 162 -24.96 -9.92 -35.48
N ILE A 163 -25.79 -10.61 -34.70
CA ILE A 163 -25.53 -11.98 -34.26
C ILE A 163 -25.60 -12.95 -35.45
N ASP A 164 -26.55 -12.75 -36.37
CA ASP A 164 -26.63 -13.56 -37.59
C ASP A 164 -25.40 -13.33 -38.48
N GLY A 165 -25.03 -12.06 -38.69
CA GLY A 165 -23.82 -11.68 -39.45
C GLY A 165 -22.54 -12.28 -38.87
N PHE A 166 -22.44 -12.39 -37.54
CA PHE A 166 -21.30 -13.01 -36.86
C PHE A 166 -21.08 -14.47 -37.32
N ALA A 167 -22.13 -15.23 -37.63
CA ALA A 167 -22.02 -16.64 -38.04
C ALA A 167 -22.06 -16.87 -39.56
N GLN A 168 -22.58 -15.91 -40.34
CA GLN A 168 -22.79 -16.06 -41.79
C GLN A 168 -21.68 -15.44 -42.66
N ASP A 169 -20.89 -14.51 -42.12
CA ASP A 169 -19.84 -13.83 -42.89
C ASP A 169 -18.46 -14.48 -42.67
N ASN A 170 -17.62 -14.52 -43.72
CA ASN A 170 -16.30 -15.17 -43.69
C ASN A 170 -15.16 -14.27 -43.16
N GLY A 171 -15.46 -13.00 -42.85
CA GLY A 171 -14.50 -12.05 -42.27
C GLY A 171 -14.10 -12.41 -40.84
N ILE A 172 -13.20 -11.59 -40.28
CA ILE A 172 -12.85 -11.68 -38.86
C ILE A 172 -13.89 -10.91 -38.05
N HIS A 173 -14.60 -11.59 -37.16
CA HIS A 173 -15.67 -11.02 -36.34
C HIS A 173 -15.30 -11.00 -34.86
N VAL A 174 -15.56 -9.86 -34.23
CA VAL A 174 -15.33 -9.65 -32.80
C VAL A 174 -16.59 -9.13 -32.11
N MET A 175 -17.12 -9.90 -31.16
CA MET A 175 -18.20 -9.46 -30.30
C MET A 175 -17.64 -8.98 -28.95
N VAL A 176 -17.99 -7.76 -28.51
CA VAL A 176 -17.56 -7.22 -27.20
C VAL A 176 -18.76 -7.16 -26.24
N ILE A 177 -18.61 -7.73 -25.04
CA ILE A 177 -19.66 -7.80 -24.02
C ILE A 177 -19.11 -7.51 -22.62
N ASN A 178 -19.86 -6.76 -21.80
CA ASN A 178 -19.48 -6.48 -20.40
C ASN A 178 -20.19 -7.40 -19.40
N THR A 179 -19.59 -7.65 -18.23
CA THR A 179 -20.10 -8.59 -17.21
C THR A 179 -21.56 -8.35 -16.79
N GLN A 180 -21.99 -7.09 -16.67
CA GLN A 180 -23.37 -6.77 -16.29
C GLN A 180 -24.36 -7.25 -17.34
N ALA A 181 -24.09 -6.94 -18.62
CA ALA A 181 -24.92 -7.40 -19.74
C ALA A 181 -24.81 -8.92 -19.90
N PHE A 182 -23.63 -9.48 -19.65
CA PHE A 182 -23.37 -10.91 -19.65
C PHE A 182 -24.19 -11.63 -18.60
N ASN A 183 -24.13 -11.23 -17.33
CA ASN A 183 -24.83 -11.89 -16.22
C ASN A 183 -26.35 -11.72 -16.29
N ALA A 184 -26.83 -10.59 -16.82
CA ALA A 184 -28.24 -10.40 -17.11
C ALA A 184 -28.70 -11.35 -18.24
N SER A 185 -27.93 -11.43 -19.33
CA SER A 185 -28.31 -12.16 -20.54
C SER A 185 -28.04 -13.66 -20.47
N MET A 186 -26.99 -14.11 -19.77
CA MET A 186 -26.46 -15.49 -19.78
C MET A 186 -26.85 -16.29 -18.53
N ASN A 187 -27.99 -15.96 -17.92
CA ASN A 187 -28.56 -16.72 -16.82
C ASN A 187 -29.84 -17.43 -17.28
N GLU A 188 -29.71 -18.67 -17.74
CA GLU A 188 -30.83 -19.44 -18.30
C GLU A 188 -31.92 -19.70 -17.26
N GLU A 189 -31.55 -20.00 -16.00
CA GLU A 189 -32.47 -20.25 -14.88
C GLU A 189 -33.40 -19.05 -14.56
N LYS A 190 -32.88 -17.83 -14.70
CA LYS A 190 -33.64 -16.57 -14.50
C LYS A 190 -34.40 -16.11 -15.76
N ASN A 191 -34.04 -16.64 -16.93
CA ASN A 191 -34.57 -16.24 -18.23
C ASN A 191 -35.52 -17.28 -18.85
N ILE A 192 -36.20 -18.07 -18.02
CA ILE A 192 -37.24 -19.03 -18.42
C ILE A 192 -38.54 -18.30 -18.76
N GLN A 193 -39.23 -18.76 -19.82
CA GLN A 193 -40.54 -18.25 -20.24
C GLN A 193 -41.58 -18.47 -19.11
N GLY A 194 -42.23 -17.41 -18.63
CA GLY A 194 -43.24 -17.48 -17.56
C GLY A 194 -42.75 -17.15 -16.13
N ARG A 195 -41.48 -16.76 -15.94
CA ARG A 195 -40.94 -16.23 -14.66
C ARG A 195 -40.60 -14.73 -14.75
N SER A 196 -40.56 -14.05 -13.60
CA SER A 196 -40.20 -12.63 -13.44
C SER A 196 -38.69 -12.37 -13.66
N GLY A 197 -38.24 -12.51 -14.92
CA GLY A 197 -36.92 -12.07 -15.40
C GLY A 197 -37.01 -10.91 -16.39
N ASP A 198 -35.87 -10.37 -16.84
CA ASP A 198 -35.82 -9.31 -17.85
C ASP A 198 -36.22 -9.85 -19.24
N ALA A 199 -37.29 -9.29 -19.83
CA ALA A 199 -37.79 -9.69 -21.14
C ALA A 199 -36.77 -9.54 -22.27
N VAL A 200 -35.84 -8.60 -22.12
CA VAL A 200 -34.79 -8.30 -23.10
C VAL A 200 -33.62 -9.29 -22.99
N ALA A 201 -33.34 -9.80 -21.80
CA ALA A 201 -32.32 -10.83 -21.58
C ALA A 201 -32.77 -12.22 -22.08
N ARG A 202 -34.07 -12.52 -22.00
CA ARG A 202 -34.65 -13.77 -22.52
C ARG A 202 -34.44 -14.00 -24.02
N ILE A 203 -34.21 -12.94 -24.79
CA ILE A 203 -34.09 -13.00 -26.25
C ILE A 203 -33.01 -14.00 -26.69
N ILE A 204 -31.90 -14.09 -25.95
CA ILE A 204 -30.76 -14.94 -26.34
C ILE A 204 -31.05 -16.46 -26.19
N PHE A 205 -31.95 -16.83 -25.27
CA PHE A 205 -32.32 -18.21 -24.96
C PHE A 205 -33.66 -18.64 -25.59
N SER A 206 -34.46 -17.69 -26.08
CA SER A 206 -35.78 -17.94 -26.65
C SER A 206 -35.71 -18.16 -28.17
N ARG A 207 -36.54 -19.06 -28.71
CA ARG A 207 -36.78 -19.13 -30.16
C ARG A 207 -37.53 -17.88 -30.62
N ARG A 208 -37.06 -17.23 -31.67
CA ARG A 208 -37.64 -15.99 -32.20
C ARG A 208 -37.99 -16.13 -33.67
N ASP A 209 -39.23 -15.83 -34.04
CA ASP A 209 -39.68 -15.93 -35.43
C ASP A 209 -38.93 -14.95 -36.35
N GLU A 210 -38.64 -13.74 -35.85
CA GLU A 210 -37.75 -12.74 -36.49
C GLU A 210 -36.29 -13.23 -36.68
N PHE A 211 -35.94 -14.37 -36.08
CA PHE A 211 -34.64 -15.04 -36.18
C PHE A 211 -34.78 -16.47 -36.71
N GLY A 212 -35.82 -16.74 -37.50
CA GLY A 212 -36.09 -18.06 -38.08
C GLY A 212 -36.51 -19.12 -37.05
N SER A 213 -37.09 -18.72 -35.92
CA SER A 213 -37.39 -19.59 -34.77
C SER A 213 -36.16 -20.29 -34.17
N ARG A 214 -34.96 -19.70 -34.30
CA ARG A 214 -33.69 -20.19 -33.73
C ARG A 214 -33.37 -19.53 -32.40
N ARG A 215 -32.48 -20.14 -31.60
CA ARG A 215 -31.93 -19.53 -30.38
C ARG A 215 -30.59 -18.86 -30.70
N PRO A 216 -30.40 -17.55 -30.43
CA PRO A 216 -29.14 -16.86 -30.68
C PRO A 216 -27.91 -17.49 -30.02
N ILE A 217 -28.04 -18.02 -28.79
CA ILE A 217 -26.94 -18.69 -28.09
C ILE A 217 -26.44 -19.94 -28.84
N ASP A 218 -27.34 -20.72 -29.44
CA ASP A 218 -26.96 -21.94 -30.18
C ASP A 218 -26.16 -21.62 -31.44
N ILE A 219 -26.49 -20.51 -32.11
CA ILE A 219 -25.75 -20.02 -33.27
C ILE A 219 -24.34 -19.61 -32.85
N LEU A 220 -24.23 -18.79 -31.81
CA LEU A 220 -22.93 -18.35 -31.29
C LEU A 220 -22.07 -19.53 -30.83
N ALA A 221 -22.66 -20.50 -30.13
CA ALA A 221 -21.95 -21.69 -29.66
C ALA A 221 -21.42 -22.57 -30.81
N LYS A 222 -22.19 -22.73 -31.90
CA LYS A 222 -21.76 -23.49 -33.09
C LYS A 222 -20.55 -22.89 -33.80
N THR A 223 -20.27 -21.60 -33.59
CA THR A 223 -19.08 -20.96 -34.19
C THR A 223 -17.76 -21.31 -33.49
N ASN A 224 -17.79 -22.00 -32.34
CA ASN A 224 -16.64 -22.29 -31.48
C ASN A 224 -15.75 -21.05 -31.25
N PRO A 225 -16.30 -19.96 -30.69
CA PRO A 225 -15.57 -18.70 -30.57
C PRO A 225 -14.33 -18.84 -29.70
N ILE A 226 -13.28 -18.09 -30.01
CA ILE A 226 -12.13 -17.91 -29.13
C ILE A 226 -12.49 -16.79 -28.15
N MET A 227 -12.37 -17.04 -26.85
CA MET A 227 -12.76 -16.08 -25.82
C MET A 227 -11.55 -15.36 -25.23
N ILE A 228 -11.56 -14.04 -25.33
CA ILE A 228 -10.57 -13.16 -24.71
C ILE A 228 -11.22 -12.54 -23.47
N ILE A 229 -10.60 -12.73 -22.31
CA ILE A 229 -11.08 -12.20 -21.04
C ILE A 229 -10.10 -11.13 -20.58
N ASP A 230 -10.57 -9.88 -20.59
CA ASP A 230 -9.80 -8.72 -20.14
C ASP A 230 -10.11 -8.44 -18.66
N GLU A 231 -9.08 -8.25 -17.85
CA GLU A 231 -9.16 -8.12 -16.40
C GLU A 231 -9.97 -9.27 -15.73
N PRO A 232 -9.52 -10.54 -15.90
CA PRO A 232 -10.15 -11.76 -15.35
C PRO A 232 -10.42 -11.71 -13.85
N GLN A 233 -9.58 -11.03 -13.06
CA GLN A 233 -9.78 -10.84 -11.62
C GLN A 233 -11.09 -10.12 -11.29
N SER A 234 -11.58 -9.27 -12.19
CA SER A 234 -12.88 -8.60 -12.08
C SER A 234 -13.98 -9.38 -12.79
N VAL A 235 -13.70 -9.94 -13.98
CA VAL A 235 -14.70 -10.66 -14.80
C VAL A 235 -15.10 -11.99 -14.20
N LEU A 236 -14.13 -12.81 -13.79
CA LEU A 236 -14.36 -14.19 -13.38
C LEU A 236 -14.83 -14.33 -11.93
N GLY A 237 -14.79 -13.24 -11.14
CA GLY A 237 -15.25 -13.22 -9.74
C GLY A 237 -14.48 -14.14 -8.80
N THR A 238 -14.70 -14.01 -7.48
CA THR A 238 -14.08 -14.87 -6.45
C THR A 238 -14.75 -16.23 -6.39
N ASP A 239 -16.07 -16.25 -6.55
CA ASP A 239 -16.86 -17.48 -6.58
C ASP A 239 -16.69 -18.21 -7.92
N LYS A 240 -16.16 -19.44 -7.88
CA LYS A 240 -15.99 -20.30 -9.06
C LYS A 240 -17.33 -20.81 -9.65
N GLY A 241 -18.42 -20.78 -8.87
CA GLY A 241 -19.76 -21.18 -9.31
C GLY A 241 -20.62 -20.06 -9.91
N ASN A 242 -20.05 -18.87 -10.08
CA ASN A 242 -20.82 -17.69 -10.46
C ASN A 242 -21.42 -17.79 -11.86
N ALA A 243 -22.42 -16.93 -12.11
CA ALA A 243 -23.14 -16.89 -13.38
C ALA A 243 -22.25 -16.57 -14.59
N THR A 244 -21.17 -15.80 -14.40
CA THR A 244 -20.25 -15.44 -15.49
C THR A 244 -19.49 -16.66 -16.00
N ARG A 245 -18.90 -17.47 -15.11
CA ARG A 245 -18.18 -18.70 -15.48
C ARG A 245 -19.11 -19.72 -16.15
N ARG A 246 -20.32 -19.90 -15.61
CA ARG A 246 -21.36 -20.76 -16.23
C ARG A 246 -21.77 -20.24 -17.61
N GLY A 247 -22.00 -18.93 -17.74
CA GLY A 247 -22.37 -18.32 -19.02
C GLY A 247 -21.27 -18.41 -20.08
N ILE A 248 -19.99 -18.38 -19.69
CA ILE A 248 -18.85 -18.55 -20.61
C ILE A 248 -18.89 -19.94 -21.27
N GLN A 249 -19.26 -20.98 -20.51
CA GLN A 249 -19.35 -22.35 -21.02
C GLN A 249 -20.47 -22.50 -22.08
N LEU A 250 -21.55 -21.71 -22.01
CA LEU A 250 -22.66 -21.75 -22.97
C LEU A 250 -22.23 -21.41 -24.41
N PHE A 251 -21.12 -20.70 -24.57
CA PHE A 251 -20.56 -20.36 -25.89
C PHE A 251 -19.75 -21.49 -26.53
N ASN A 252 -19.55 -22.63 -25.85
CA ASN A 252 -18.69 -23.71 -26.31
C ASN A 252 -17.34 -23.21 -26.91
N PRO A 253 -16.55 -22.45 -26.12
CA PRO A 253 -15.37 -21.78 -26.64
C PRO A 253 -14.30 -22.76 -27.09
N LEU A 254 -13.60 -22.46 -28.20
CA LEU A 254 -12.49 -23.27 -28.68
C LEU A 254 -11.33 -23.29 -27.66
N PHE A 255 -11.00 -22.12 -27.13
CA PHE A 255 -10.11 -21.92 -25.98
C PHE A 255 -10.33 -20.51 -25.41
N LYS A 256 -9.76 -20.27 -24.22
CA LYS A 256 -9.80 -18.98 -23.52
C LYS A 256 -8.40 -18.38 -23.41
N VAL A 257 -8.28 -17.06 -23.52
CA VAL A 257 -7.04 -16.31 -23.22
C VAL A 257 -7.34 -15.22 -22.21
N LEU A 258 -6.63 -15.24 -21.09
CA LEU A 258 -6.78 -14.30 -19.99
C LEU A 258 -5.68 -13.24 -20.06
N TYR A 259 -6.05 -11.97 -20.19
CA TYR A 259 -5.11 -10.84 -20.19
C TYR A 259 -5.28 -9.99 -18.93
N SER A 260 -4.23 -9.86 -18.12
CA SER A 260 -4.23 -8.98 -16.93
C SER A 260 -2.82 -8.60 -16.51
N ALA A 261 -2.71 -7.56 -15.67
CA ALA A 261 -1.53 -7.30 -14.85
C ALA A 261 -1.60 -7.96 -13.46
N THR A 262 -2.80 -8.33 -12.99
CA THR A 262 -3.07 -8.72 -11.61
C THR A 262 -3.94 -9.97 -11.54
N HIS A 263 -3.46 -11.05 -12.17
CA HIS A 263 -4.13 -12.34 -12.11
C HIS A 263 -4.27 -12.82 -10.66
N ARG A 264 -5.44 -13.37 -10.32
CA ARG A 264 -5.61 -14.08 -9.05
C ARG A 264 -4.85 -15.38 -9.13
N LYS A 265 -4.20 -15.78 -8.03
CA LYS A 265 -3.41 -17.03 -7.96
C LYS A 265 -4.19 -18.25 -8.47
N ASP A 266 -5.47 -18.33 -8.12
CA ASP A 266 -6.36 -19.45 -8.51
C ASP A 266 -6.88 -19.39 -9.95
N ASP A 267 -6.59 -18.32 -10.69
CA ASP A 267 -7.02 -18.10 -12.08
C ASP A 267 -5.86 -18.08 -13.08
N ILE A 268 -4.65 -18.40 -12.63
CA ILE A 268 -3.48 -18.58 -13.50
C ILE A 268 -3.49 -20.00 -14.06
N TYR A 269 -3.64 -20.13 -15.38
CA TYR A 269 -3.63 -21.40 -16.10
C TYR A 269 -2.70 -21.31 -17.29
N ASN A 270 -1.77 -22.28 -17.43
CA ASN A 270 -0.91 -22.42 -18.61
C ASN A 270 -0.33 -21.05 -19.03
N MET A 271 0.36 -20.37 -18.11
CA MET A 271 0.89 -19.03 -18.39
C MET A 271 1.91 -19.12 -19.52
N VAL A 272 1.68 -18.40 -20.61
CA VAL A 272 2.54 -18.45 -21.81
C VAL A 272 3.41 -17.21 -21.98
N PHE A 273 3.09 -16.12 -21.28
CA PHE A 273 3.85 -14.88 -21.34
C PHE A 273 3.71 -14.10 -20.03
N ARG A 274 4.82 -13.47 -19.60
CA ARG A 274 4.86 -12.56 -18.47
C ARG A 274 5.68 -11.31 -18.79
N LEU A 275 5.07 -10.16 -18.54
CA LEU A 275 5.73 -8.87 -18.44
C LEU A 275 5.20 -8.18 -17.19
N ASP A 276 5.89 -8.38 -16.07
CA ASP A 276 5.47 -7.86 -14.77
C ASP A 276 5.88 -6.38 -14.55
N ALA A 277 5.55 -5.84 -13.38
CA ALA A 277 5.84 -4.46 -13.00
C ALA A 277 7.33 -4.10 -13.08
N ILE A 278 8.18 -5.01 -12.60
CA ILE A 278 9.62 -4.82 -12.52
C ILE A 278 10.19 -4.83 -13.94
N ASP A 279 9.77 -5.78 -14.78
CA ASP A 279 10.22 -5.85 -16.17
C ASP A 279 9.77 -4.64 -16.97
N ALA A 280 8.52 -4.21 -16.81
CA ALA A 280 7.99 -3.04 -17.51
C ALA A 280 8.75 -1.76 -17.12
N TYR A 281 9.08 -1.61 -15.83
CA TYR A 281 9.87 -0.49 -15.33
C TYR A 281 11.33 -0.56 -15.83
N ASN A 282 12.02 -1.69 -15.63
CA ASN A 282 13.43 -1.84 -16.00
C ASN A 282 13.67 -1.75 -17.52
N LYS A 283 12.72 -2.23 -18.33
CA LYS A 283 12.71 -2.05 -19.80
C LYS A 283 12.25 -0.66 -20.24
N ARG A 284 11.95 0.25 -19.30
CA ARG A 284 11.49 1.64 -19.52
C ARG A 284 10.24 1.75 -20.40
N LEU A 285 9.34 0.77 -20.27
CA LEU A 285 8.10 0.67 -21.06
C LEU A 285 6.96 1.51 -20.49
N VAL A 286 7.10 1.93 -19.23
CA VAL A 286 6.14 2.72 -18.44
C VAL A 286 6.83 3.94 -17.83
N LYS A 287 6.07 4.92 -17.33
CA LYS A 287 6.62 6.11 -16.68
C LYS A 287 7.38 5.75 -15.39
N LYS A 288 8.40 6.55 -15.07
CA LYS A 288 9.01 6.56 -13.73
C LYS A 288 8.03 7.16 -12.73
N VAL A 289 7.88 6.55 -11.56
CA VAL A 289 7.01 7.07 -10.49
C VAL A 289 7.84 7.91 -9.52
N GLU A 290 7.37 9.13 -9.27
CA GLU A 290 7.84 10.01 -8.19
C GLU A 290 6.70 10.23 -7.22
N VAL A 291 7.00 10.23 -5.92
CA VAL A 291 6.01 10.45 -4.87
C VAL A 291 6.33 11.77 -4.17
N ARG A 292 5.29 12.58 -3.97
CA ARG A 292 5.32 13.76 -3.09
C ARG A 292 4.33 13.57 -1.95
N GLY A 293 4.84 13.35 -0.74
CA GLY A 293 4.03 13.27 0.47
C GLY A 293 3.81 14.67 1.04
N VAL A 294 2.54 15.06 1.22
CA VAL A 294 2.16 16.30 1.89
C VAL A 294 1.49 15.91 3.20
N HIS A 295 2.20 16.07 4.31
CA HIS A 295 1.69 15.73 5.63
C HIS A 295 2.01 16.83 6.64
N GLN A 296 1.25 16.83 7.73
CA GLN A 296 1.45 17.75 8.84
C GLN A 296 2.37 17.12 9.88
N LEU A 297 3.31 17.92 10.42
CA LEU A 297 4.12 17.59 11.58
C LEU A 297 3.72 18.51 12.75
N GLY A 298 3.44 17.89 13.90
CA GLY A 298 2.79 18.52 15.08
C GLY A 298 1.27 18.36 15.03
N SER A 299 0.59 18.26 16.17
CA SER A 299 -0.89 18.18 16.25
C SER A 299 -1.48 19.48 16.80
N THR A 300 -2.50 20.02 16.13
CA THR A 300 -3.43 21.00 16.70
C THR A 300 -4.48 20.25 17.51
N ALA A 301 -4.12 19.77 18.70
CA ALA A 301 -5.09 19.24 19.67
C ALA A 301 -5.93 20.37 20.31
N THR A 302 -6.31 21.36 19.50
CA THR A 302 -7.03 22.57 19.93
C THR A 302 -8.43 22.67 19.37
N ASN A 303 -8.86 21.72 18.52
CA ASN A 303 -10.11 21.84 17.76
C ASN A 303 -11.03 20.60 17.86
N GLY A 304 -10.68 19.58 18.64
CA GLY A 304 -11.55 18.42 18.92
C GLY A 304 -11.72 17.52 17.70
N TYR A 305 -10.66 16.83 17.29
CA TYR A 305 -10.71 15.92 16.13
C TYR A 305 -11.70 14.78 16.38
N VAL A 306 -12.73 14.65 15.55
CA VAL A 306 -13.67 13.53 15.57
C VAL A 306 -13.99 13.11 14.15
N TYR A 307 -13.77 11.84 13.83
CA TYR A 307 -14.07 11.21 12.54
C TYR A 307 -15.05 10.06 12.73
N LEU A 308 -16.09 9.98 11.91
CA LEU A 308 -16.95 8.81 11.85
C LEU A 308 -16.56 7.92 10.65
N ASP A 309 -15.97 6.76 10.93
CA ASP A 309 -15.47 5.81 9.93
C ASP A 309 -16.61 4.97 9.33
N GLU A 310 -17.30 4.19 10.17
CA GLU A 310 -18.43 3.36 9.77
C GLU A 310 -19.39 3.09 10.95
N ILE A 311 -20.66 2.86 10.65
CA ILE A 311 -21.63 2.29 11.58
C ILE A 311 -21.65 0.78 11.41
N VAL A 312 -21.34 0.09 12.50
CA VAL A 312 -21.32 -1.36 12.61
C VAL A 312 -22.70 -1.84 13.05
N ILE A 313 -23.45 -2.42 12.12
CA ILE A 313 -24.78 -3.00 12.36
C ILE A 313 -24.64 -4.49 12.73
N GLY A 314 -24.86 -4.82 14.00
CA GLY A 314 -24.79 -6.18 14.55
C GLY A 314 -26.14 -6.74 14.99
N LYS A 315 -26.13 -7.80 15.82
CA LYS A 315 -27.35 -8.39 16.43
C LYS A 315 -27.94 -7.57 17.59
N GLY A 316 -27.35 -6.41 17.93
CA GLY A 316 -27.76 -5.52 19.02
C GLY A 316 -27.85 -4.07 18.55
N ASN A 317 -27.83 -3.12 19.49
CA ASN A 317 -27.85 -1.69 19.17
C ASN A 317 -26.68 -1.33 18.22
N PRO A 318 -26.90 -0.42 17.25
CA PRO A 318 -25.86 -0.01 16.31
C PRO A 318 -24.68 0.59 17.08
N GLN A 319 -23.47 0.25 16.66
CA GLN A 319 -22.23 0.82 17.18
C GLN A 319 -21.54 1.57 16.05
N ALA A 320 -20.59 2.44 16.37
CA ALA A 320 -19.86 3.19 15.37
C ALA A 320 -18.35 3.17 15.60
N ARG A 321 -17.58 3.10 14.52
CA ARG A 321 -16.14 3.34 14.57
C ARG A 321 -15.89 4.83 14.52
N ILE A 322 -15.37 5.38 15.62
CA ILE A 322 -15.06 6.80 15.75
C ILE A 322 -13.54 6.96 15.89
N GLY A 323 -12.94 7.79 15.03
CA GLY A 323 -11.58 8.31 15.14
C GLY A 323 -11.55 9.56 16.01
N PHE A 324 -10.62 9.65 16.96
CA PHE A 324 -10.42 10.84 17.79
C PHE A 324 -8.97 10.91 18.32
N ASP A 325 -8.57 12.05 18.89
CA ASP A 325 -7.26 12.26 19.48
C ASP A 325 -7.17 11.71 20.91
N MET A 326 -6.05 11.08 21.21
CA MET A 326 -5.75 10.53 22.53
C MET A 326 -4.41 11.04 23.04
N LYS A 327 -4.38 11.42 24.32
CA LYS A 327 -3.19 11.90 25.03
C LYS A 327 -2.13 10.81 25.11
N THR A 328 -0.88 11.20 24.90
CA THR A 328 0.31 10.35 25.01
C THR A 328 1.37 11.04 25.87
N ASN A 329 2.47 10.33 26.18
CA ASN A 329 3.55 10.86 27.02
C ASN A 329 4.29 12.08 26.42
N ASN A 330 4.21 12.29 25.11
CA ASN A 330 4.96 13.34 24.40
C ASN A 330 4.07 14.26 23.53
N GLY A 331 2.75 14.10 23.53
CA GLY A 331 1.82 14.82 22.65
C GLY A 331 0.48 14.07 22.52
N THR A 332 -0.21 14.20 21.39
CA THR A 332 -1.45 13.47 21.07
C THR A 332 -1.25 12.48 19.92
N ARG A 333 -2.13 11.48 19.80
CA ARG A 333 -2.18 10.54 18.68
C ARG A 333 -3.62 10.25 18.27
N HIS A 334 -3.86 10.08 16.97
CA HIS A 334 -5.15 9.60 16.47
C HIS A 334 -5.35 8.12 16.80
N VAL A 335 -6.54 7.78 17.28
CA VAL A 335 -6.98 6.40 17.52
C VAL A 335 -8.38 6.19 16.97
N ILE A 336 -8.65 5.00 16.46
CA ILE A 336 -10.01 4.59 16.07
C ILE A 336 -10.52 3.59 17.11
N ARG A 337 -11.71 3.83 17.65
CA ARG A 337 -12.38 2.95 18.62
C ARG A 337 -13.81 2.67 18.21
N LEU A 338 -14.32 1.53 18.67
CA LEU A 338 -15.73 1.21 18.55
C LEU A 338 -16.49 1.86 19.72
N ALA A 339 -17.46 2.71 19.39
CA ALA A 339 -18.27 3.49 20.30
C ALA A 339 -19.73 3.04 20.26
N GLY A 340 -20.40 3.07 21.41
CA GLY A 340 -21.85 2.94 21.54
C GLY A 340 -22.45 4.21 22.14
N GLU A 341 -23.76 4.22 22.37
CA GLU A 341 -24.43 5.29 23.13
C GLU A 341 -23.80 5.46 24.52
N GLY A 342 -23.59 6.71 24.93
CA GLY A 342 -22.89 7.09 26.16
C GLY A 342 -21.36 7.13 26.07
N PHE A 343 -20.75 6.87 24.91
CA PHE A 343 -19.30 6.90 24.75
C PHE A 343 -18.76 8.34 24.85
N ASN A 344 -17.96 8.61 25.89
CA ASN A 344 -17.44 9.95 26.22
C ASN A 344 -16.01 10.15 25.71
N LEU A 345 -15.81 11.04 24.74
CA LEU A 345 -14.50 11.27 24.13
C LEU A 345 -13.49 11.92 25.09
N LYS A 346 -13.92 12.72 26.07
CA LYS A 346 -13.02 13.30 27.08
C LYS A 346 -12.37 12.23 27.94
N GLU A 347 -13.14 11.24 28.37
CA GLU A 347 -12.61 10.13 29.17
C GLU A 347 -11.71 9.22 28.33
N GLN A 348 -12.13 8.91 27.11
CA GLN A 348 -11.45 7.96 26.24
C GLN A 348 -10.17 8.55 25.60
N SER A 349 -10.09 9.87 25.47
CA SER A 349 -8.89 10.60 25.01
C SER A 349 -7.81 10.72 26.10
N GLY A 350 -8.08 10.32 27.34
CA GLY A 350 -7.18 10.58 28.47
C GLY A 350 -7.26 12.01 28.98
N GLY A 351 -8.42 12.66 28.80
CA GLY A 351 -8.75 13.98 29.36
C GLY A 351 -8.32 15.15 28.50
N LEU A 352 -8.36 15.06 27.17
CA LEU A 352 -8.07 16.21 26.31
C LEU A 352 -9.18 17.27 26.44
N GLN A 353 -8.77 18.53 26.59
CA GLN A 353 -9.66 19.63 26.95
C GLN A 353 -10.63 20.02 25.82
N GLU A 354 -10.24 19.76 24.57
CA GLU A 354 -11.07 19.98 23.38
C GLU A 354 -12.36 19.15 23.34
N TYR A 355 -12.46 18.06 24.11
CA TYR A 355 -13.68 17.24 24.23
C TYR A 355 -14.56 17.60 25.44
N GLU A 356 -14.25 18.69 26.16
CA GLU A 356 -14.99 19.09 27.36
C GLU A 356 -16.44 19.51 27.08
N ASP A 357 -16.71 20.02 25.88
CA ASP A 357 -18.06 20.42 25.48
C ASP A 357 -18.91 19.20 25.08
N ASN A 358 -19.17 18.32 26.04
CA ASN A 358 -20.09 17.17 25.97
C ASN A 358 -20.01 16.33 24.68
N TYR A 359 -18.79 16.01 24.21
CA TYR A 359 -18.58 15.01 23.16
C TYR A 359 -18.87 13.59 23.67
N ILE A 360 -20.15 13.36 23.95
CA ILE A 360 -20.73 12.11 24.44
C ILE A 360 -21.74 11.67 23.40
N VAL A 361 -21.60 10.45 22.90
CA VAL A 361 -22.52 9.87 21.93
C VAL A 361 -23.92 9.78 22.56
N GLU A 362 -24.86 10.56 22.07
CA GLU A 362 -26.26 10.51 22.50
C GLU A 362 -27.00 9.36 21.83
N ARG A 363 -26.88 9.27 20.50
CA ARG A 363 -27.62 8.29 19.69
C ARG A 363 -26.85 7.90 18.42
N ILE A 364 -26.95 6.64 18.03
CA ILE A 364 -26.40 6.11 16.76
C ILE A 364 -27.56 5.63 15.90
N ASP A 365 -27.68 6.14 14.67
CA ASP A 365 -28.73 5.76 13.72
C ASP A 365 -28.14 5.00 12.52
N GLY A 366 -28.29 3.68 12.53
CA GLY A 366 -27.81 2.80 11.47
C GLY A 366 -28.65 2.84 10.19
N LEU A 367 -29.80 3.52 10.15
CA LEU A 367 -30.59 3.66 8.92
C LEU A 367 -30.09 4.83 8.07
N THR A 368 -29.72 5.93 8.74
CA THR A 368 -29.23 7.16 8.10
C THR A 368 -27.71 7.24 8.04
N GLY A 369 -26.99 6.36 8.74
CA GLY A 369 -25.54 6.38 8.77
C GLY A 369 -24.99 7.52 9.65
N THR A 370 -25.69 7.88 10.74
CA THR A 370 -25.36 9.06 11.56
C THR A 370 -25.13 8.80 13.04
N ILE A 371 -24.33 9.66 13.67
CA ILE A 371 -24.16 9.77 15.12
C ILE A 371 -24.57 11.17 15.57
N HIS A 372 -25.29 11.23 16.68
CA HIS A 372 -25.61 12.46 17.40
C HIS A 372 -24.84 12.51 18.72
N PHE A 373 -24.21 13.64 19.00
CA PHE A 373 -23.55 13.95 20.27
C PHE A 373 -24.42 14.89 21.12
N LEU A 374 -24.24 14.85 22.44
CA LEU A 374 -24.97 15.72 23.38
C LEU A 374 -24.71 17.22 23.21
N ASN A 375 -23.63 17.59 22.50
CA ASN A 375 -23.33 18.98 22.14
C ASN A 375 -23.97 19.42 20.81
N GLU A 376 -25.05 18.72 20.40
CA GLU A 376 -25.79 18.94 19.15
C GLU A 376 -25.00 18.64 17.86
N LEU A 377 -23.75 18.18 17.96
CA LEU A 377 -22.98 17.75 16.80
C LEU A 377 -23.58 16.47 16.19
N THR A 378 -23.81 16.49 14.88
CA THR A 378 -24.24 15.31 14.12
C THR A 378 -23.23 14.99 13.04
N LEU A 379 -22.74 13.74 13.00
CA LEU A 379 -21.80 13.24 11.99
C LEU A 379 -22.45 12.13 11.16
N HIS A 380 -22.18 12.11 9.86
CA HIS A 380 -22.46 11.01 8.94
C HIS A 380 -21.21 10.14 8.74
N GLU A 381 -21.37 8.90 8.28
CA GLU A 381 -20.23 8.08 7.83
C GLU A 381 -19.37 8.84 6.82
N GLY A 382 -18.09 9.02 7.15
CA GLY A 382 -17.14 9.83 6.39
C GLY A 382 -16.93 11.25 6.92
N ASP A 383 -17.79 11.76 7.82
CA ASP A 383 -17.69 13.14 8.32
C ASP A 383 -16.56 13.30 9.35
N ILE A 384 -15.87 14.43 9.27
CA ILE A 384 -14.78 14.83 10.16
C ILE A 384 -15.07 16.22 10.75
N VAL A 385 -14.84 16.37 12.05
CA VAL A 385 -14.88 17.65 12.78
C VAL A 385 -13.55 17.88 13.50
N GLY A 386 -13.18 19.15 13.68
CA GLY A 386 -11.98 19.56 14.42
C GLY A 386 -10.67 19.50 13.62
N ALA A 387 -10.70 19.03 12.38
CA ALA A 387 -9.54 19.03 11.50
C ALA A 387 -9.32 20.41 10.84
N ALA A 388 -8.90 21.42 11.60
CA ALA A 388 -8.48 22.71 11.02
C ALA A 388 -7.38 22.57 9.96
N ASN A 389 -6.64 21.44 9.97
CA ASN A 389 -5.55 21.24 9.05
C ASN A 389 -5.85 20.28 7.89
N GLU A 390 -7.01 19.61 7.83
CA GLU A 390 -7.31 18.81 6.63
C GLU A 390 -7.56 19.73 5.43
N GLU A 391 -8.38 20.77 5.60
CA GLU A 391 -8.59 21.78 4.55
C GLU A 391 -7.26 22.39 4.09
N LEU A 392 -6.37 22.70 5.06
CA LEU A 392 -5.04 23.22 4.80
C LEU A 392 -4.15 22.21 4.05
N VAL A 393 -4.12 20.94 4.47
CA VAL A 393 -3.38 19.86 3.78
C VAL A 393 -3.92 19.67 2.37
N ARG A 394 -5.25 19.60 2.17
CA ARG A 394 -5.88 19.49 0.85
C ARG A 394 -5.55 20.69 -0.03
N ARG A 395 -5.63 21.91 0.51
CA ARG A 395 -5.24 23.15 -0.18
C ARG A 395 -3.76 23.11 -0.57
N MET A 396 -2.89 22.61 0.30
CA MET A 396 -1.46 22.45 0.00
C MET A 396 -1.19 21.34 -1.02
N GLN A 397 -1.93 20.23 -1.01
CA GLN A 397 -1.87 19.20 -2.06
C GLN A 397 -2.28 19.77 -3.43
N ILE A 398 -3.36 20.54 -3.48
CA ILE A 398 -3.82 21.25 -4.69
C ILE A 398 -2.73 22.21 -5.17
N ARG A 399 -2.20 23.05 -4.28
CA ARG A 399 -1.13 23.99 -4.60
C ARG A 399 0.14 23.29 -5.12
N GLU A 400 0.56 22.22 -4.46
CA GLU A 400 1.75 21.44 -4.84
C GLU A 400 1.57 20.76 -6.20
N THR A 401 0.37 20.25 -6.47
CA THR A 401 0.01 19.66 -7.77
C THR A 401 0.05 20.72 -8.87
N ILE A 402 -0.46 21.92 -8.62
CA ILE A 402 -0.43 23.03 -9.59
C ILE A 402 1.02 23.46 -9.88
N LYS A 403 1.84 23.66 -8.85
CA LYS A 403 3.25 24.03 -9.03
C LYS A 403 4.00 22.99 -9.85
N THR A 404 3.87 21.72 -9.46
CA THR A 404 4.50 20.60 -10.18
C THR A 404 3.99 20.51 -11.62
N HIS A 405 2.70 20.80 -11.85
CA HIS A 405 2.14 20.87 -13.20
C HIS A 405 2.76 21.99 -14.03
N LEU A 406 2.80 23.23 -13.53
CA LEU A 406 3.35 24.38 -14.25
C LEU A 406 4.85 24.20 -14.55
N GLU A 407 5.62 23.62 -13.63
CA GLU A 407 7.02 23.28 -13.86
C GLU A 407 7.18 22.27 -14.99
N ARG A 408 6.39 21.19 -14.96
CA ARG A 408 6.43 20.13 -15.97
C ARG A 408 5.92 20.60 -17.32
N GLU A 409 4.83 21.37 -17.33
CA GLU A 409 4.24 21.97 -18.52
C GLU A 409 5.25 22.89 -19.20
N ARG A 410 5.93 23.77 -18.45
CA ARG A 410 7.01 24.60 -18.98
C ARG A 410 8.15 23.78 -19.60
N GLN A 411 8.59 22.70 -18.95
CA GLN A 411 9.67 21.85 -19.46
C GLN A 411 9.29 21.11 -20.75
N LEU A 412 8.03 20.72 -20.88
CA LEU A 412 7.54 19.89 -21.98
C LEU A 412 6.90 20.71 -23.12
N PHE A 413 6.61 22.00 -22.87
CA PHE A 413 6.03 22.92 -23.85
C PHE A 413 6.87 23.04 -25.14
N PRO A 414 8.21 23.21 -25.10
CA PRO A 414 9.03 23.27 -26.32
C PRO A 414 9.05 21.96 -27.12
N ARG A 415 8.69 20.84 -26.49
CA ARG A 415 8.58 19.52 -27.13
C ARG A 415 7.19 19.24 -27.68
N HIS A 416 6.28 20.21 -27.58
CA HIS A 416 4.88 20.09 -27.97
C HIS A 416 4.16 18.91 -27.29
N ILE A 417 4.52 18.63 -26.04
CA ILE A 417 3.86 17.63 -25.20
C ILE A 417 2.97 18.36 -24.22
N LYS A 418 1.65 18.11 -24.32
CA LYS A 418 0.69 18.65 -23.35
C LYS A 418 0.73 17.87 -22.05
N VAL A 419 0.66 18.56 -20.91
CA VAL A 419 0.66 17.97 -19.57
C VAL A 419 -0.76 17.92 -19.04
N LEU A 420 -1.15 16.80 -18.43
CA LEU A 420 -2.44 16.64 -17.76
C LEU A 420 -2.24 16.22 -16.29
N SER A 421 -3.00 16.85 -15.40
CA SER A 421 -3.11 16.48 -13.98
C SER A 421 -4.47 15.89 -13.67
N LEU A 422 -4.50 14.83 -12.86
CA LEU A 422 -5.71 14.17 -12.41
C LEU A 422 -5.86 14.31 -10.89
N PHE A 423 -7.00 14.85 -10.45
CA PHE A 423 -7.42 14.92 -9.05
C PHE A 423 -8.48 13.86 -8.78
N PHE A 424 -8.26 13.03 -7.77
CA PHE A 424 -9.28 12.14 -7.23
C PHE A 424 -9.93 12.78 -6.00
N ILE A 425 -11.26 12.91 -6.02
CA ILE A 425 -12.06 13.54 -4.94
C ILE A 425 -13.07 12.53 -4.38
N ASP A 426 -13.45 12.69 -3.11
CA ASP A 426 -14.38 11.77 -2.45
C ASP A 426 -15.84 11.99 -2.76
N HIS A 427 -16.27 13.25 -2.93
CA HIS A 427 -17.67 13.61 -3.22
C HIS A 427 -17.78 14.56 -4.42
N VAL A 428 -18.82 14.39 -5.26
CA VAL A 428 -19.03 15.21 -6.47
C VAL A 428 -19.26 16.69 -6.10
N ASP A 429 -20.04 16.92 -5.05
CA ASP A 429 -20.34 18.23 -4.47
C ASP A 429 -19.08 19.01 -4.01
N SER A 430 -18.01 18.29 -3.67
CA SER A 430 -16.72 18.90 -3.32
C SER A 430 -16.12 19.65 -4.50
N TYR A 431 -16.49 19.33 -5.75
CA TYR A 431 -16.10 20.09 -6.93
C TYR A 431 -17.26 20.87 -7.56
N ARG A 432 -18.49 20.33 -7.55
CA ARG A 432 -19.65 20.92 -8.24
C ARG A 432 -20.95 20.66 -7.46
N ILE A 433 -21.59 21.72 -7.01
CA ILE A 433 -22.85 21.69 -6.25
C ILE A 433 -24.02 21.93 -7.20
N TYR A 434 -25.04 21.09 -7.11
CA TYR A 434 -26.26 21.19 -7.90
C TYR A 434 -27.37 21.83 -7.06
N SER A 435 -27.84 23.02 -7.46
CA SER A 435 -28.95 23.70 -6.80
C SER A 435 -30.14 23.84 -7.76
N LYS A 436 -31.32 24.21 -7.22
CA LYS A 436 -32.52 24.49 -8.05
C LYS A 436 -32.35 25.74 -8.93
N GLU A 437 -31.37 26.59 -8.62
CA GLU A 437 -31.10 27.87 -9.30
C GLU A 437 -29.91 27.79 -10.28
N GLY A 438 -29.16 26.67 -10.30
CA GLY A 438 -28.06 26.45 -11.22
C GLY A 438 -26.98 25.51 -10.69
N VAL A 439 -25.82 25.53 -11.35
CA VAL A 439 -24.64 24.75 -10.95
C VAL A 439 -23.62 25.69 -10.31
N GLU A 440 -23.23 25.41 -9.07
CA GLU A 440 -22.23 26.18 -8.33
C GLU A 440 -20.91 25.41 -8.15
N LYS A 441 -19.81 26.15 -7.95
CA LYS A 441 -18.49 25.58 -7.67
C LYS A 441 -18.43 25.05 -6.24
N GLY A 442 -18.02 23.79 -6.09
CA GLY A 442 -17.72 23.17 -4.81
C GLY A 442 -16.42 23.68 -4.17
N LYS A 443 -16.13 23.20 -2.96
CA LYS A 443 -14.98 23.64 -2.15
C LYS A 443 -13.64 23.53 -2.88
N PHE A 444 -13.36 22.40 -3.53
CA PHE A 444 -12.10 22.14 -4.22
C PHE A 444 -11.95 22.91 -5.53
N ALA A 445 -13.04 23.20 -6.24
CA ALA A 445 -12.99 24.05 -7.44
C ALA A 445 -12.57 25.49 -7.07
N LYS A 446 -13.16 26.04 -6.00
CA LYS A 446 -12.79 27.36 -5.48
C LYS A 446 -11.34 27.40 -5.00
N MET A 447 -10.93 26.41 -4.19
CA MET A 447 -9.53 26.30 -3.73
C MET A 447 -8.54 26.18 -4.89
N PHE A 448 -8.88 25.40 -5.92
CA PHE A 448 -8.05 25.24 -7.10
C PHE A 448 -7.80 26.57 -7.81
N GLU A 449 -8.85 27.35 -8.06
CA GLU A 449 -8.73 28.63 -8.76
C GLU A 449 -7.90 29.66 -7.97
N GLU A 450 -8.14 29.73 -6.66
CA GLU A 450 -7.35 30.57 -5.76
C GLU A 450 -5.87 30.18 -5.75
N GLU A 451 -5.56 28.90 -5.54
CA GLU A 451 -4.18 28.42 -5.48
C GLU A 451 -3.51 28.46 -6.86
N TYR A 452 -4.25 28.32 -7.96
CA TYR A 452 -3.70 28.45 -9.31
C TYR A 452 -3.21 29.86 -9.57
N GLN A 453 -4.01 30.86 -9.26
CA GLN A 453 -3.61 32.26 -9.40
C GLN A 453 -2.40 32.59 -8.51
N ARG A 454 -2.40 32.14 -7.24
CA ARG A 454 -1.27 32.34 -6.31
C ARG A 454 0.01 31.67 -6.80
N ALA A 455 -0.07 30.41 -7.21
CA ALA A 455 1.07 29.65 -7.71
C ALA A 455 1.63 30.26 -9.00
N LEU A 456 0.75 30.66 -9.92
CA LEU A 456 1.14 31.32 -11.16
C LEU A 456 1.87 32.64 -10.86
N GLN A 457 1.29 33.53 -10.04
CA GLN A 457 1.93 34.79 -9.65
C GLN A 457 3.30 34.59 -9.00
N GLU A 458 3.43 33.60 -8.12
CA GLU A 458 4.70 33.25 -7.47
C GLU A 458 5.76 32.77 -8.48
N MET A 459 5.35 31.99 -9.48
CA MET A 459 6.27 31.37 -10.44
C MET A 459 6.58 32.24 -11.67
N MET A 460 5.69 33.14 -12.06
CA MET A 460 5.85 34.01 -13.24
C MET A 460 7.22 34.71 -13.31
N PRO A 461 7.80 35.26 -12.22
CA PRO A 461 9.13 35.88 -12.24
C PRO A 461 10.26 34.90 -12.59
N THR A 462 10.07 33.60 -12.39
CA THR A 462 11.06 32.55 -12.69
C THR A 462 10.99 32.05 -14.14
N PHE A 463 10.01 32.51 -14.92
CA PHE A 463 9.79 32.08 -16.29
C PHE A 463 10.54 32.99 -17.26
N THR A 464 11.48 32.41 -18.00
CA THR A 464 12.29 33.10 -19.01
C THR A 464 11.79 32.85 -20.45
N ASP A 465 10.83 31.94 -20.64
CA ASP A 465 10.29 31.55 -21.94
C ASP A 465 9.11 32.43 -22.36
N GLY A 466 9.32 33.30 -23.36
CA GLY A 466 8.29 34.22 -23.87
C GLY A 466 7.14 33.54 -24.63
N ALA A 467 7.31 32.32 -25.15
CA ALA A 467 6.23 31.60 -25.82
C ALA A 467 5.28 30.97 -24.80
N TYR A 468 5.82 30.34 -23.76
CA TYR A 468 5.02 29.76 -22.68
C TYR A 468 4.27 30.82 -21.87
N MET A 469 4.90 31.96 -21.57
CA MET A 469 4.21 33.08 -20.89
C MET A 469 3.04 33.62 -21.70
N ARG A 470 3.16 33.72 -23.04
CA ARG A 470 2.06 34.10 -23.93
C ARG A 470 0.95 33.06 -23.93
N PHE A 471 1.30 31.77 -23.94
CA PHE A 471 0.34 30.68 -23.83
C PHE A 471 -0.49 30.78 -22.54
N LEU A 472 0.15 30.99 -21.38
CA LEU A 472 -0.55 31.13 -20.09
C LEU A 472 -1.42 32.38 -20.01
N SER A 473 -1.05 33.45 -20.72
CA SER A 473 -1.74 34.74 -20.72
C SER A 473 -2.88 34.81 -21.75
N ASP A 474 -3.04 33.80 -22.60
CA ASP A 474 -4.16 33.71 -23.54
C ASP A 474 -5.49 33.58 -22.77
N PRO A 475 -6.52 34.40 -23.05
CA PRO A 475 -7.84 34.30 -22.42
C PRO A 475 -8.46 32.89 -22.49
N LYS A 476 -8.13 32.12 -23.53
CA LYS A 476 -8.55 30.73 -23.68
C LYS A 476 -8.02 29.83 -22.56
N ASN A 477 -6.87 30.16 -21.99
CA ASN A 477 -6.20 29.45 -20.90
C ASN A 477 -6.43 30.10 -19.53
N ALA A 478 -7.43 30.98 -19.41
CA ALA A 478 -7.89 31.51 -18.13
C ALA A 478 -8.31 30.37 -17.18
N CYS A 479 -8.21 30.63 -15.87
CA CYS A 479 -8.35 29.60 -14.84
C CYS A 479 -9.65 28.79 -14.95
N ASP A 480 -10.79 29.43 -15.25
CA ASP A 480 -12.07 28.73 -15.38
C ASP A 480 -12.14 27.73 -16.54
N ASN A 481 -11.26 27.86 -17.53
CA ASN A 481 -11.29 27.05 -18.77
C ASN A 481 -10.33 25.86 -18.73
N ILE A 482 -9.46 25.76 -17.73
CA ILE A 482 -8.33 24.82 -17.71
C ILE A 482 -8.58 23.60 -16.82
N HIS A 483 -9.68 23.59 -16.07
CA HIS A 483 -10.09 22.45 -15.26
C HIS A 483 -11.53 22.02 -15.56
N ASP A 484 -11.81 20.72 -15.53
CA ASP A 484 -13.17 20.18 -15.62
C ASP A 484 -13.31 18.87 -14.81
N GLY A 485 -14.56 18.45 -14.56
CA GLY A 485 -14.90 17.30 -13.73
C GLY A 485 -15.54 16.13 -14.48
N TYR A 486 -15.26 14.90 -14.04
CA TYR A 486 -15.94 13.67 -14.46
C TYR A 486 -16.68 13.02 -13.28
N PHE A 487 -18.00 12.90 -13.41
CA PHE A 487 -18.88 12.32 -12.39
C PHE A 487 -19.80 11.26 -13.00
N SER A 488 -19.82 10.07 -12.40
CA SER A 488 -20.68 8.97 -12.86
C SER A 488 -22.08 9.13 -12.29
N VAL A 489 -23.09 9.27 -13.16
CA VAL A 489 -24.50 9.36 -12.72
C VAL A 489 -25.03 7.98 -12.36
N ASP A 490 -25.59 7.83 -11.14
CA ASP A 490 -26.12 6.58 -10.63
C ASP A 490 -27.59 6.35 -11.01
N LYS A 491 -27.99 5.07 -11.13
CA LYS A 491 -29.28 4.62 -11.72
C LYS A 491 -30.56 4.90 -10.91
N LYS A 492 -30.50 5.68 -9.83
CA LYS A 492 -31.69 6.06 -9.02
C LYS A 492 -32.22 7.46 -9.35
N GLY A 493 -32.37 7.75 -10.64
CA GLY A 493 -33.46 8.62 -11.13
C GLY A 493 -33.58 10.01 -10.52
N VAL A 494 -32.48 10.75 -10.38
CA VAL A 494 -32.56 12.22 -10.52
C VAL A 494 -32.10 12.52 -11.94
N SER A 495 -33.03 12.44 -12.88
CA SER A 495 -32.91 13.20 -14.11
C SER A 495 -32.94 14.67 -13.72
N VAL A 496 -31.89 15.41 -14.01
CA VAL A 496 -32.04 16.86 -14.16
C VAL A 496 -32.87 17.04 -15.44
N GLU A 497 -34.19 16.90 -15.30
CA GLU A 497 -35.12 17.46 -16.28
C GLU A 497 -35.00 18.98 -16.18
N SER A 498 -33.96 19.51 -16.79
CA SER A 498 -33.95 20.89 -17.22
C SER A 498 -33.71 20.85 -18.72
N LYS A 499 -34.81 20.82 -19.48
CA LYS A 499 -34.86 21.33 -20.87
C LYS A 499 -34.62 22.85 -20.87
N SER A 500 -33.57 23.29 -20.21
CA SER A 500 -32.99 24.63 -20.28
C SER A 500 -31.61 24.49 -20.93
N LYS A 501 -31.19 25.52 -21.64
CA LYS A 501 -30.07 25.55 -22.60
C LYS A 501 -28.66 25.22 -22.03
N GLU A 502 -28.55 24.74 -20.79
CA GLU A 502 -27.29 24.54 -20.07
C GLU A 502 -26.91 23.07 -19.82
N GLY A 503 -27.78 22.11 -20.19
CA GLY A 503 -27.45 20.67 -20.19
C GLY A 503 -26.33 20.26 -21.17
N GLU A 504 -25.83 21.19 -21.99
CA GLU A 504 -24.67 20.94 -22.88
C GLU A 504 -23.37 20.68 -22.13
N ASN A 505 -23.17 21.26 -20.93
CA ASN A 505 -21.88 21.19 -20.24
C ASN A 505 -21.61 19.82 -19.58
N GLU A 506 -22.66 19.12 -19.13
CA GLU A 506 -22.54 17.76 -18.55
C GLU A 506 -22.23 16.71 -19.62
N GLU A 507 -22.93 16.80 -20.77
CA GLU A 507 -22.62 15.98 -21.92
C GLU A 507 -21.24 16.30 -22.47
N ARG A 508 -20.81 17.59 -22.48
CA ARG A 508 -19.48 18.01 -22.94
C ARG A 508 -18.34 17.46 -22.07
N GLY A 509 -18.41 17.58 -20.74
CA GLY A 509 -17.34 17.08 -19.86
C GLY A 509 -17.20 15.55 -19.93
N PHE A 510 -18.32 14.84 -19.87
CA PHE A 510 -18.35 13.38 -20.03
C PHE A 510 -17.87 12.93 -21.42
N ASN A 511 -18.39 13.54 -22.50
CA ASN A 511 -18.00 13.19 -23.87
C ASN A 511 -16.53 13.55 -24.12
N LEU A 512 -16.03 14.70 -23.66
CA LEU A 512 -14.62 15.08 -23.81
C LEU A 512 -13.68 14.09 -23.11
N ILE A 513 -13.99 13.74 -21.87
CA ILE A 513 -13.11 12.91 -21.04
C ILE A 513 -13.18 11.43 -21.47
N MET A 514 -14.36 10.91 -21.84
CA MET A 514 -14.51 9.48 -22.18
C MET A 514 -14.47 9.17 -23.69
N LYS A 515 -15.08 10.00 -24.54
CA LYS A 515 -15.20 9.74 -25.99
C LYS A 515 -14.13 10.46 -26.81
N ASP A 516 -13.89 11.73 -26.52
CA ASP A 516 -12.95 12.60 -27.25
C ASP A 516 -11.63 12.78 -26.51
N LYS A 517 -11.17 11.75 -25.79
CA LYS A 517 -9.93 11.80 -24.99
C LYS A 517 -8.67 12.20 -25.78
N GLU A 518 -8.65 11.99 -27.10
CA GLU A 518 -7.55 12.44 -27.97
C GLU A 518 -7.52 13.96 -28.12
N ARG A 519 -8.67 14.65 -27.96
CA ARG A 519 -8.74 16.11 -27.95
C ARG A 519 -8.06 16.71 -26.71
N LEU A 520 -8.07 15.99 -25.58
CA LEU A 520 -7.32 16.40 -24.38
C LEU A 520 -5.82 16.45 -24.61
N LEU A 521 -5.28 15.72 -25.60
CA LEU A 521 -3.86 15.74 -25.96
C LEU A 521 -3.47 17.00 -26.76
N SER A 522 -4.44 17.68 -27.36
CA SER A 522 -4.21 18.90 -28.15
C SER A 522 -4.03 20.12 -27.25
N GLN A 523 -3.05 20.97 -27.57
CA GLN A 523 -2.86 22.30 -26.98
C GLN A 523 -4.03 23.25 -27.28
N GLU A 524 -4.84 22.95 -28.31
CA GLU A 524 -6.06 23.70 -28.58
C GLU A 524 -7.17 23.45 -27.56
N CYS A 525 -7.10 22.36 -26.78
CA CYS A 525 -8.00 22.12 -25.68
C CYS A 525 -7.40 22.76 -24.42
N PRO A 526 -8.05 23.75 -23.77
CA PRO A 526 -7.49 24.42 -22.61
C PRO A 526 -7.47 23.53 -21.36
N VAL A 527 -8.40 22.57 -21.27
CA VAL A 527 -8.52 21.64 -20.15
C VAL A 527 -7.25 20.81 -19.99
N ARG A 528 -6.61 20.95 -18.82
CA ARG A 528 -5.38 20.25 -18.42
C ARG A 528 -5.37 19.77 -16.96
N PHE A 529 -6.36 20.18 -16.17
CA PHE A 529 -6.64 19.62 -14.84
C PHE A 529 -7.99 18.91 -14.84
N ILE A 530 -8.05 17.68 -14.33
CA ILE A 530 -9.23 16.83 -14.40
C ILE A 530 -9.60 16.40 -13.00
N PHE A 531 -10.85 16.61 -12.56
CA PHE A 531 -11.35 16.18 -11.26
C PHE A 531 -12.25 14.94 -11.41
N SER A 532 -12.09 13.94 -10.54
CA SER A 532 -12.80 12.67 -10.66
C SER A 532 -13.23 12.10 -9.30
N HIS A 533 -14.54 11.89 -9.12
CA HIS A 533 -15.14 11.38 -7.88
C HIS A 533 -14.98 9.86 -7.69
N SER A 534 -15.15 9.12 -8.77
CA SER A 534 -15.00 7.68 -8.79
C SER A 534 -13.88 7.44 -9.76
N ALA A 535 -12.76 6.84 -9.28
CA ALA A 535 -11.56 6.60 -10.06
C ALA A 535 -11.97 6.31 -11.49
N LEU A 536 -11.74 7.27 -12.41
CA LEU A 536 -12.29 7.32 -13.76
C LEU A 536 -12.64 5.91 -14.21
N LYS A 537 -13.93 5.57 -14.43
CA LYS A 537 -14.37 4.16 -14.57
C LYS A 537 -13.36 3.35 -15.37
N GLU A 538 -13.07 2.11 -14.94
CA GLU A 538 -12.12 1.21 -15.59
C GLU A 538 -12.17 1.39 -17.13
N GLY A 539 -11.08 1.81 -17.79
CA GLY A 539 -11.08 2.10 -19.24
C GLY A 539 -10.70 3.52 -19.66
N TRP A 540 -10.59 4.47 -18.72
CA TRP A 540 -9.89 5.74 -18.98
C TRP A 540 -8.39 5.60 -18.73
N ASP A 541 -7.61 5.88 -19.77
CA ASP A 541 -6.15 5.79 -19.77
C ASP A 541 -5.62 6.79 -20.81
N ASN A 542 -4.87 7.80 -20.35
CA ASN A 542 -4.33 8.88 -21.17
C ASN A 542 -2.79 8.97 -20.99
N PRO A 543 -2.02 8.89 -22.08
CA PRO A 543 -0.55 8.87 -22.02
C PRO A 543 0.07 10.15 -21.46
N ASN A 544 -0.64 11.28 -21.49
CA ASN A 544 -0.11 12.59 -21.11
C ASN A 544 -0.51 13.00 -19.69
N VAL A 545 -1.00 12.07 -18.87
CA VAL A 545 -1.16 12.29 -17.42
C VAL A 545 0.20 12.21 -16.74
N PHE A 546 0.69 13.32 -16.20
CA PHE A 546 1.97 13.39 -15.49
C PHE A 546 1.79 13.56 -13.98
N GLN A 547 0.61 13.96 -13.52
CA GLN A 547 0.33 14.13 -12.10
C GLN A 547 -0.95 13.42 -11.70
N ILE A 548 -0.90 12.72 -10.57
CA ILE A 548 -2.06 12.16 -9.89
C ILE A 548 -2.06 12.71 -8.47
N CYS A 549 -3.10 13.44 -8.10
CA CYS A 549 -3.31 13.96 -6.76
C CYS A 549 -4.51 13.28 -6.14
N THR A 550 -4.29 12.58 -5.03
CA THR A 550 -5.37 11.90 -4.31
C THR A 550 -5.81 12.79 -3.14
N LEU A 551 -6.97 13.44 -3.30
CA LEU A 551 -7.62 14.25 -2.27
C LEU A 551 -8.60 13.41 -1.43
N LYS A 552 -8.38 12.09 -1.36
CA LYS A 552 -9.24 11.12 -0.69
C LYS A 552 -8.76 10.72 0.69
N ASP A 553 -9.67 10.31 1.57
CA ASP A 553 -9.31 9.65 2.83
C ASP A 553 -8.90 8.18 2.65
N THR A 554 -7.84 7.82 3.37
CA THR A 554 -6.88 6.81 2.93
C THR A 554 -7.23 5.38 3.36
N ALA A 555 -8.51 5.04 3.47
CA ALA A 555 -8.96 3.77 4.05
C ALA A 555 -8.95 2.55 3.10
N ASN A 556 -8.84 2.73 1.78
CA ASN A 556 -8.89 1.62 0.80
C ASN A 556 -7.55 1.36 0.09
N GLU A 557 -6.73 0.48 0.66
CA GLU A 557 -5.38 0.13 0.17
C GLU A 557 -5.40 -0.48 -1.25
N ILE A 558 -6.37 -1.35 -1.58
CA ILE A 558 -6.41 -2.11 -2.85
C ILE A 558 -6.64 -1.22 -4.10
N LYS A 559 -7.11 0.02 -3.95
CA LYS A 559 -7.42 0.93 -5.08
C LYS A 559 -6.23 1.75 -5.57
N LYS A 560 -5.16 1.92 -4.77
CA LYS A 560 -4.09 2.89 -5.02
C LYS A 560 -3.24 2.55 -6.25
N ARG A 561 -2.76 1.31 -6.41
CA ARG A 561 -1.99 0.90 -7.61
C ARG A 561 -2.80 1.02 -8.90
N GLN A 562 -4.09 0.70 -8.88
CA GLN A 562 -4.94 0.83 -10.08
C GLN A 562 -5.14 2.30 -10.47
N GLU A 563 -5.21 3.20 -9.48
CA GLU A 563 -5.27 4.65 -9.71
C GLU A 563 -3.96 5.16 -10.33
N VAL A 564 -2.80 4.77 -9.77
CA VAL A 564 -1.47 5.11 -10.33
C VAL A 564 -1.29 4.52 -11.74
N GLY A 565 -1.76 3.29 -11.97
CA GLY A 565 -1.70 2.58 -13.26
C GLY A 565 -2.27 3.36 -14.45
N ARG A 566 -3.17 4.33 -14.20
CA ARG A 566 -3.81 5.19 -15.22
C ARG A 566 -2.90 6.27 -15.79
N GLY A 567 -1.80 6.57 -15.09
CA GLY A 567 -0.77 7.51 -15.54
C GLY A 567 0.48 6.85 -16.11
N MET A 568 0.58 5.51 -16.09
CA MET A 568 1.82 4.79 -16.35
C MET A 568 2.23 4.71 -17.83
N ARG A 569 1.33 5.01 -18.77
CA ARG A 569 1.68 5.04 -20.21
C ARG A 569 2.71 6.13 -20.51
N LEU A 570 3.65 5.84 -21.41
CA LEU A 570 4.56 6.85 -21.95
C LEU A 570 3.78 7.90 -22.75
N CYS A 571 4.20 9.17 -22.67
CA CYS A 571 3.51 10.30 -23.27
C CYS A 571 3.64 10.35 -24.80
N VAL A 572 2.80 11.16 -25.42
CA VAL A 572 2.85 11.47 -26.85
C VAL A 572 3.00 12.98 -27.08
N ASN A 573 3.69 13.37 -28.15
CA ASN A 573 3.72 14.75 -28.64
C ASN A 573 2.47 15.08 -29.47
N ASP A 574 2.29 16.34 -29.86
CA ASP A 574 1.22 16.86 -30.73
C ASP A 574 1.03 16.12 -32.08
N LYS A 575 2.07 15.47 -32.59
CA LYS A 575 2.03 14.63 -33.80
C LYS A 575 1.55 13.19 -33.52
N GLY A 576 1.22 12.88 -32.28
CA GLY A 576 0.77 11.56 -31.83
C GLY A 576 1.89 10.54 -31.72
N GLU A 577 3.15 10.98 -31.71
CA GLU A 577 4.32 10.10 -31.61
C GLU A 577 4.68 9.83 -30.15
N ARG A 578 4.74 8.53 -29.80
CA ARG A 578 5.12 8.05 -28.48
C ARG A 578 6.58 8.41 -28.17
N GLN A 579 6.79 8.99 -27.00
CA GLN A 579 8.08 9.40 -26.47
C GLN A 579 8.74 8.23 -25.71
N ASP A 580 9.10 7.18 -26.45
CA ASP A 580 9.73 5.95 -25.96
C ASP A 580 11.25 5.97 -26.09
N THR A 581 11.92 4.88 -25.68
CA THR A 581 13.39 4.74 -25.75
C THR A 581 13.92 4.86 -27.18
N ASP A 582 13.14 4.46 -28.20
CA ASP A 582 13.56 4.60 -29.61
C ASP A 582 13.67 6.08 -30.03
N VAL A 583 12.84 6.96 -29.45
CA VAL A 583 12.81 8.40 -29.74
C VAL A 583 13.73 9.19 -28.80
N LEU A 584 13.77 8.82 -27.51
CA LEU A 584 14.42 9.60 -26.46
C LEU A 584 15.72 9.01 -25.93
N GLY A 585 16.07 7.78 -26.31
CA GLY A 585 17.21 7.03 -25.77
C GLY A 585 17.17 6.95 -24.25
N ASP A 586 18.30 7.26 -23.61
CA ASP A 586 18.42 7.22 -22.15
C ASP A 586 17.65 8.30 -21.40
N THR A 587 17.18 9.34 -22.10
CA THR A 587 16.43 10.44 -21.48
C THR A 587 14.94 10.14 -21.31
N VAL A 588 14.48 8.92 -21.65
CA VAL A 588 13.06 8.54 -21.57
C VAL A 588 12.46 8.76 -20.18
N PHE A 589 13.21 8.48 -19.11
CA PHE A 589 12.78 8.70 -17.73
C PHE A 589 12.93 10.13 -17.23
N ASN A 590 13.64 11.00 -17.95
CA ASN A 590 13.67 12.43 -17.63
C ASN A 590 12.35 13.11 -18.09
N ILE A 591 11.77 12.59 -19.18
CA ILE A 591 10.52 13.08 -19.75
C ILE A 591 9.31 12.39 -19.14
N ASN A 592 9.30 11.05 -19.10
CA ASN A 592 8.16 10.25 -18.69
C ASN A 592 8.16 10.00 -17.18
N ILE A 593 7.78 11.03 -16.42
CA ILE A 593 7.67 10.97 -14.96
C ILE A 593 6.21 11.15 -14.55
N LEU A 594 5.68 10.20 -13.79
CA LEU A 594 4.40 10.30 -13.12
C LEU A 594 4.62 10.71 -11.67
N THR A 595 4.22 11.93 -11.31
CA THR A 595 4.26 12.42 -9.93
C THR A 595 2.95 12.11 -9.22
N VAL A 596 3.01 11.37 -8.12
CA VAL A 596 1.88 11.04 -7.25
C VAL A 596 1.94 11.92 -6.01
N ILE A 597 0.91 12.74 -5.79
CA ILE A 597 0.77 13.61 -4.62
C ILE A 597 -0.18 12.94 -3.63
N ALA A 598 0.35 12.57 -2.46
CA ALA A 598 -0.36 11.83 -1.41
C ALA A 598 -0.52 12.68 -0.13
N SER A 599 -1.54 12.38 0.67
CA SER A 599 -1.84 13.03 1.97
C SER A 599 -1.15 12.35 3.16
N GLU A 600 -0.39 11.28 2.91
CA GLU A 600 0.39 10.56 3.92
C GLU A 600 1.89 10.89 3.80
N SER A 601 2.69 10.47 4.78
CA SER A 601 4.15 10.64 4.73
C SER A 601 4.73 9.96 3.49
N TYR A 602 5.85 10.48 2.98
CA TYR A 602 6.51 9.87 1.83
C TYR A 602 6.87 8.42 2.11
N ASP A 603 7.45 8.15 3.28
CA ASP A 603 7.91 6.82 3.68
C ASP A 603 6.77 5.80 3.74
N ASP A 604 5.60 6.19 4.25
CA ASP A 604 4.45 5.29 4.37
C ASP A 604 3.86 4.95 3.00
N PHE A 605 3.67 5.96 2.14
CA PHE A 605 3.19 5.74 0.78
C PHE A 605 4.18 4.89 -0.02
N ALA A 606 5.47 5.21 0.09
CA ALA A 606 6.53 4.53 -0.63
C ALA A 606 6.62 3.05 -0.26
N LYS A 607 6.57 2.72 1.03
CA LYS A 607 6.60 1.32 1.50
C LYS A 607 5.37 0.54 1.05
N LYS A 608 4.17 1.14 1.14
CA LYS A 608 2.92 0.49 0.69
C LYS A 608 2.95 0.18 -0.81
N LEU A 609 3.30 1.17 -1.64
CA LEU A 609 3.38 0.98 -3.10
C LEU A 609 4.42 -0.08 -3.47
N GLN A 610 5.59 -0.05 -2.86
CA GLN A 610 6.65 -1.02 -3.15
C GLN A 610 6.22 -2.44 -2.75
N LYS A 611 5.61 -2.60 -1.57
CA LYS A 611 5.05 -3.88 -1.12
C LYS A 611 3.97 -4.42 -2.07
N GLU A 612 3.07 -3.57 -2.57
CA GLU A 612 2.06 -3.96 -3.57
C GLU A 612 2.69 -4.40 -4.91
N ILE A 613 3.81 -3.80 -5.32
CA ILE A 613 4.56 -4.22 -6.51
C ILE A 613 5.21 -5.59 -6.25
N ALA A 614 5.81 -5.78 -5.08
CA ALA A 614 6.43 -7.03 -4.67
C ALA A 614 5.43 -8.20 -4.65
N GLU A 615 4.29 -8.03 -3.97
CA GLU A 615 3.24 -9.05 -3.83
C GLU A 615 2.68 -9.54 -5.16
N ALA A 616 2.65 -8.70 -6.20
CA ALA A 616 2.20 -9.13 -7.52
C ALA A 616 3.25 -9.94 -8.30
N CYS A 617 4.53 -9.83 -7.94
CA CYS A 617 5.63 -10.53 -8.61
C CYS A 617 5.92 -11.93 -8.02
N ASP A 618 5.00 -12.48 -7.21
CA ASP A 618 5.13 -13.70 -6.37
C ASP A 618 5.41 -15.02 -7.09
N THR A 619 5.52 -14.99 -8.40
CA THR A 619 5.62 -16.19 -9.24
C THR A 619 6.91 -16.25 -10.06
N ARG A 620 7.90 -15.38 -9.80
CA ARG A 620 9.22 -15.46 -10.45
C ARG A 620 9.94 -16.76 -10.05
N PRO A 621 10.55 -17.50 -10.99
CA PRO A 621 11.31 -18.70 -10.65
C PRO A 621 12.52 -18.34 -9.78
N VAL A 622 12.63 -19.05 -8.67
CA VAL A 622 13.63 -18.85 -7.61
C VAL A 622 14.75 -19.89 -7.71
N ILE A 623 14.71 -20.74 -8.74
CA ILE A 623 15.54 -21.95 -8.84
C ILE A 623 16.27 -21.96 -10.18
N VAL A 624 17.60 -21.88 -10.12
CA VAL A 624 18.51 -22.12 -11.24
C VAL A 624 18.57 -23.63 -11.53
N THR A 625 18.18 -24.00 -12.75
CA THR A 625 18.30 -25.36 -13.29
C THR A 625 19.08 -25.33 -14.59
N ALA A 626 19.64 -26.47 -15.04
CA ALA A 626 20.34 -26.58 -16.33
C ALA A 626 19.50 -26.02 -17.50
N ASN A 627 18.17 -26.19 -17.47
CA ASN A 627 17.25 -25.68 -18.48
C ASN A 627 17.28 -24.14 -18.64
N LEU A 628 17.79 -23.39 -17.66
CA LEU A 628 18.00 -21.95 -17.78
C LEU A 628 18.98 -21.59 -18.92
N PHE A 629 19.89 -22.50 -19.23
CA PHE A 629 20.97 -22.27 -20.18
C PHE A 629 20.75 -23.00 -21.52
N ALA A 630 19.92 -24.05 -21.55
CA ALA A 630 19.69 -24.86 -22.74
C ALA A 630 19.03 -24.07 -23.88
N ASP A 631 19.42 -24.37 -25.12
CA ASP A 631 18.89 -23.81 -26.37
C ASP A 631 19.03 -22.29 -26.55
N ALA A 632 19.66 -21.60 -25.60
CA ALA A 632 19.91 -20.18 -25.66
C ALA A 632 21.06 -19.85 -26.62
N MET A 633 20.95 -18.70 -27.29
CA MET A 633 22.05 -18.15 -28.10
C MET A 633 22.98 -17.35 -27.20
N ALA A 634 24.21 -17.83 -27.03
CA ALA A 634 25.27 -17.14 -26.31
C ALA A 634 26.24 -16.50 -27.30
N GLN A 635 26.72 -15.30 -27.00
CA GLN A 635 27.87 -14.73 -27.68
C GLN A 635 29.11 -15.04 -26.84
N THR A 636 30.10 -15.69 -27.42
CA THR A 636 31.42 -15.86 -26.79
C THR A 636 32.13 -14.50 -26.76
N GLU A 637 33.18 -14.36 -25.93
CA GLU A 637 33.94 -13.10 -25.84
C GLU A 637 34.55 -12.66 -27.18
N ASP A 638 34.75 -13.60 -28.11
CA ASP A 638 35.23 -13.37 -29.48
C ASP A 638 34.13 -12.88 -30.45
N GLY A 639 32.90 -12.69 -29.99
CA GLY A 639 31.76 -12.19 -30.78
C GLY A 639 31.02 -13.26 -31.59
N THR A 640 31.37 -14.53 -31.44
CA THR A 640 30.75 -15.65 -32.16
C THR A 640 29.46 -16.08 -31.46
N THR A 641 28.37 -16.25 -32.21
CA THR A 641 27.08 -16.70 -31.62
C THR A 641 26.98 -18.21 -31.66
N VAL A 642 26.90 -18.85 -30.49
CA VAL A 642 26.81 -20.30 -30.32
C VAL A 642 25.49 -20.64 -29.63
N LYS A 643 24.80 -21.67 -30.12
CA LYS A 643 23.61 -22.22 -29.46
C LYS A 643 24.06 -23.20 -28.38
N ILE A 644 23.64 -22.97 -27.14
CA ILE A 644 23.99 -23.84 -26.01
C ILE A 644 23.23 -25.17 -26.14
N SER A 645 23.98 -26.27 -26.23
CA SER A 645 23.43 -27.62 -26.22
C SER A 645 22.96 -28.02 -24.82
N THR A 646 22.10 -29.04 -24.73
CA THR A 646 21.63 -29.58 -23.45
C THR A 646 22.79 -30.05 -22.57
N GLN A 647 23.86 -30.62 -23.15
CA GLN A 647 25.03 -31.04 -22.39
C GLN A 647 25.77 -29.84 -21.78
N GLN A 648 26.07 -28.82 -22.59
CA GLN A 648 26.70 -27.58 -22.11
C GLN A 648 25.88 -26.87 -21.02
N ALA A 649 24.56 -26.96 -21.11
CA ALA A 649 23.67 -26.39 -20.11
C ALA A 649 23.73 -27.14 -18.77
N VAL A 650 23.93 -28.46 -18.80
CA VAL A 650 24.20 -29.29 -17.61
C VAL A 650 25.57 -28.96 -17.05
N ASP A 651 26.60 -28.84 -17.90
CA ASP A 651 27.96 -28.53 -17.47
C ASP A 651 28.03 -27.16 -16.78
N ILE A 652 27.36 -26.13 -17.33
CA ILE A 652 27.21 -24.81 -16.68
C ILE A 652 26.53 -24.95 -15.30
N HIS A 653 25.50 -25.78 -15.19
CA HIS A 653 24.77 -25.97 -13.94
C HIS A 653 25.62 -26.67 -12.86
N GLU A 654 26.37 -27.70 -13.24
CA GLU A 654 27.30 -28.41 -12.37
C GLU A 654 28.45 -27.51 -11.91
N GLU A 655 28.97 -26.65 -12.79
CA GLU A 655 30.03 -25.70 -12.45
C GLU A 655 29.55 -24.67 -11.43
N LEU A 656 28.32 -24.16 -11.58
CA LEU A 656 27.73 -23.24 -10.62
C LEU A 656 27.49 -23.88 -9.23
N ILE A 657 27.22 -25.18 -9.18
CA ILE A 657 27.15 -25.95 -7.92
C ILE A 657 28.56 -26.12 -7.34
N THR A 658 29.53 -26.48 -8.16
CA THR A 658 30.93 -26.75 -7.77
C THR A 658 31.60 -25.50 -7.19
N GLN A 659 31.40 -24.35 -7.84
CA GLN A 659 31.88 -23.05 -7.36
C GLN A 659 31.13 -22.56 -6.13
N GLY A 660 30.07 -23.26 -5.71
CA GLY A 660 29.26 -22.90 -4.56
C GLY A 660 28.41 -21.66 -4.79
N TYR A 661 28.21 -21.24 -6.04
CA TYR A 661 27.29 -20.17 -6.44
C TYR A 661 25.84 -20.59 -6.37
N ILE A 662 25.57 -21.90 -6.43
CA ILE A 662 24.24 -22.48 -6.29
C ILE A 662 24.22 -23.57 -5.22
N LYS A 663 23.20 -23.54 -4.35
CA LYS A 663 22.91 -24.61 -3.38
C LYS A 663 21.43 -24.97 -3.44
N LYS A 664 21.12 -26.26 -3.69
CA LYS A 664 19.73 -26.76 -3.90
C LYS A 664 18.97 -25.95 -4.97
N GLY A 665 19.68 -25.52 -6.02
CA GLY A 665 19.11 -24.71 -7.11
C GLY A 665 18.91 -23.23 -6.78
N LYS A 666 19.23 -22.73 -5.58
CA LYS A 666 19.19 -21.29 -5.29
C LYS A 666 20.57 -20.67 -5.41
N LEU A 667 20.65 -19.41 -5.85
CA LEU A 667 21.88 -18.62 -5.75
C LEU A 667 22.30 -18.47 -4.29
N THR A 668 23.61 -18.47 -4.03
CA THR A 668 24.18 -18.34 -2.69
C THR A 668 24.73 -16.93 -2.46
N GLN A 669 24.88 -16.53 -1.19
CA GLN A 669 25.53 -15.27 -0.83
C GLN A 669 26.91 -15.10 -1.47
N LYS A 670 27.66 -16.21 -1.62
CA LYS A 670 28.97 -16.25 -2.28
C LYS A 670 28.92 -15.69 -3.71
N TYR A 671 27.90 -16.05 -4.49
CA TYR A 671 27.72 -15.52 -5.85
C TYR A 671 27.56 -14.00 -5.85
N PHE A 672 26.75 -13.44 -4.95
CA PHE A 672 26.49 -12.00 -4.90
C PHE A 672 27.70 -11.19 -4.44
N ASP A 673 28.42 -11.69 -3.43
CA ASP A 673 29.62 -11.05 -2.91
C ASP A 673 30.72 -11.00 -3.98
N GLU A 674 30.95 -12.11 -4.68
CA GLU A 674 31.95 -12.21 -5.74
C GLU A 674 31.53 -11.46 -7.02
N LYS A 675 30.23 -11.39 -7.34
CA LYS A 675 29.71 -10.52 -8.40
C LYS A 675 30.01 -9.05 -8.14
N LYS A 676 29.76 -8.58 -6.91
CA LYS A 676 30.00 -7.19 -6.51
C LYS A 676 31.48 -6.84 -6.51
N ALA A 677 32.34 -7.80 -6.18
CA ALA A 677 33.79 -7.66 -6.23
C ALA A 677 34.39 -7.82 -7.65
N GLY A 678 33.60 -8.23 -8.65
CA GLY A 678 34.07 -8.51 -10.01
C GLY A 678 34.90 -9.80 -10.12
N GLN A 679 34.77 -10.72 -9.16
CA GLN A 679 35.61 -11.91 -8.99
C GLN A 679 34.93 -13.22 -9.40
N LEU A 680 33.75 -13.16 -10.04
CA LEU A 680 33.05 -14.36 -10.49
C LEU A 680 33.89 -15.23 -11.42
N ASP A 681 33.97 -16.51 -11.10
CA ASP A 681 34.69 -17.54 -11.85
C ASP A 681 33.76 -18.71 -12.17
N PHE A 682 33.59 -19.00 -13.45
CA PHE A 682 32.75 -20.09 -13.95
C PHE A 682 33.59 -21.23 -14.53
N GLY A 683 34.84 -21.40 -14.10
CA GLY A 683 35.69 -22.53 -14.47
C GLY A 683 35.80 -22.73 -15.99
N GLU A 684 35.49 -23.93 -16.46
CA GLU A 684 35.50 -24.29 -17.89
C GLU A 684 34.46 -23.52 -18.71
N ALA A 685 33.44 -22.93 -18.08
CA ALA A 685 32.39 -22.13 -18.73
C ALA A 685 32.68 -20.62 -18.75
N ASN A 686 33.90 -20.18 -18.41
CA ASN A 686 34.27 -18.76 -18.40
C ASN A 686 34.17 -18.08 -19.77
N GLU A 687 34.32 -18.82 -20.88
CA GLU A 687 34.09 -18.27 -22.23
C GLU A 687 32.64 -17.77 -22.44
N LEU A 688 31.71 -18.21 -21.59
CA LEU A 688 30.30 -17.84 -21.57
C LEU A 688 29.93 -16.96 -20.36
N LYS A 689 30.91 -16.41 -19.63
CA LYS A 689 30.73 -15.64 -18.39
C LYS A 689 29.67 -14.55 -18.49
N SER A 690 29.73 -13.73 -19.54
CA SER A 690 28.76 -12.65 -19.77
C SER A 690 27.33 -13.18 -20.00
N PHE A 691 27.20 -14.31 -20.69
CA PHE A 691 25.93 -15.00 -20.92
C PHE A 691 25.38 -15.60 -19.62
N ILE A 692 26.22 -16.31 -18.84
CA ILE A 692 25.83 -16.97 -17.59
C ILE A 692 25.35 -15.92 -16.58
N ILE A 693 26.10 -14.84 -16.35
CA ILE A 693 25.71 -13.75 -15.46
C ILE A 693 24.35 -13.17 -15.90
N LYS A 694 24.17 -12.92 -17.20
CA LYS A 694 22.91 -12.39 -17.74
C LYS A 694 21.72 -13.33 -17.55
N GLN A 695 21.94 -14.64 -17.52
CA GLN A 695 20.88 -15.62 -17.23
C GLN A 695 20.62 -15.73 -15.73
N LEU A 696 21.67 -15.73 -14.89
CA LEU A 696 21.55 -15.78 -13.43
C LEU A 696 20.92 -14.51 -12.85
N ASP A 697 21.12 -13.36 -13.50
CA ASP A 697 20.48 -12.09 -13.15
C ASP A 697 18.95 -12.13 -13.32
N LYS A 698 18.44 -13.14 -14.00
CA LYS A 698 16.99 -13.38 -14.12
C LYS A 698 16.45 -14.27 -12.99
N VAL A 699 17.33 -14.92 -12.21
CA VAL A 699 16.95 -15.85 -11.15
C VAL A 699 17.00 -15.17 -9.79
N PHE A 700 15.90 -15.32 -9.04
CA PHE A 700 15.65 -14.62 -7.79
C PHE A 700 16.30 -15.31 -6.57
N ASP A 701 16.81 -14.53 -5.61
CA ASP A 701 17.24 -14.99 -4.27
C ASP A 701 16.18 -14.61 -3.22
N PRO A 702 15.54 -15.59 -2.54
CA PRO A 702 14.51 -15.37 -1.53
C PRO A 702 15.06 -15.32 -0.09
N ASP A 703 16.37 -15.47 0.12
CA ASP A 703 16.95 -15.69 1.44
C ASP A 703 17.77 -14.50 1.98
N SER A 704 17.82 -13.35 1.29
CA SER A 704 18.70 -12.23 1.67
C SER A 704 18.24 -11.43 2.91
N VAL A 705 16.95 -11.52 3.30
CA VAL A 705 16.47 -11.17 4.65
C VAL A 705 15.26 -12.03 4.98
N LYS A 706 15.42 -13.01 5.89
CA LYS A 706 14.27 -13.63 6.57
C LYS A 706 13.88 -12.79 7.79
N PRO A 707 12.69 -12.16 7.82
CA PRO A 707 12.07 -11.81 9.08
C PRO A 707 11.63 -13.11 9.76
N THR A 708 12.25 -13.48 10.86
CA THR A 708 11.78 -14.59 11.69
C THR A 708 10.35 -14.34 12.17
N ASN A 709 9.48 -15.31 11.89
CA ASN A 709 8.05 -15.32 12.21
C ASN A 709 7.83 -15.38 13.74
N GLY A 710 7.90 -14.23 14.42
CA GLY A 710 7.79 -14.12 15.88
C GLY A 710 6.36 -13.98 16.39
N ARG A 711 5.45 -14.90 16.03
CA ARG A 711 4.02 -14.82 16.41
C ARG A 711 3.54 -15.80 17.49
N GLU A 712 4.37 -16.70 18.00
CA GLU A 712 4.00 -17.56 19.13
C GLU A 712 4.79 -17.20 20.38
N LYS A 713 4.11 -16.58 21.36
CA LYS A 713 4.67 -16.30 22.69
C LYS A 713 4.59 -17.57 23.54
N LYS A 714 5.70 -18.03 24.10
CA LYS A 714 5.79 -19.14 25.05
C LYS A 714 5.58 -18.60 26.48
N GLU A 715 4.80 -19.31 27.29
CA GLU A 715 4.59 -18.97 28.71
C GLU A 715 5.68 -19.65 29.56
N ALA A 716 6.30 -18.90 30.46
CA ALA A 716 7.35 -19.40 31.35
C ALA A 716 6.72 -20.27 32.45
N LYS A 717 7.36 -21.39 32.78
CA LYS A 717 6.96 -22.27 33.89
C LYS A 717 7.86 -22.03 35.09
N PHE A 718 7.23 -21.87 36.25
CA PHE A 718 7.93 -21.73 37.53
C PHE A 718 8.68 -23.03 37.89
N ASN A 719 9.94 -22.89 38.33
CA ASN A 719 10.82 -23.97 38.72
C ASN A 719 10.92 -24.04 40.24
N ALA A 720 10.14 -24.95 40.83
CA ALA A 720 10.10 -25.15 42.28
C ALA A 720 11.44 -25.59 42.87
N ASP A 721 12.26 -26.36 42.15
CA ASP A 721 13.55 -26.84 42.63
C ASP A 721 14.53 -25.69 42.85
N ASN A 722 14.56 -24.73 41.92
CA ASN A 722 15.39 -23.52 42.06
C ASN A 722 14.87 -22.60 43.17
N PHE A 723 13.54 -22.52 43.37
CA PHE A 723 12.95 -21.75 44.46
C PHE A 723 13.30 -22.33 45.84
N HIS A 724 13.34 -23.66 46.00
CA HIS A 724 13.65 -24.30 47.28
C HIS A 724 15.16 -24.36 47.60
N LYS A 725 16.04 -23.89 46.72
CA LYS A 725 17.48 -23.76 47.02
C LYS A 725 17.70 -22.89 48.25
N LYS A 726 18.61 -23.34 49.12
CA LYS A 726 18.93 -22.66 50.39
C LYS A 726 19.38 -21.22 50.16
N GLU A 727 20.17 -21.01 49.10
CA GLU A 727 20.72 -19.73 48.69
C GLU A 727 19.62 -18.73 48.26
N TRP A 728 18.58 -19.20 47.55
CA TRP A 728 17.45 -18.36 47.18
C TRP A 728 16.59 -17.98 48.40
N GLN A 729 16.28 -18.95 49.27
CA GLN A 729 15.45 -18.71 50.45
C GLN A 729 16.08 -17.69 51.41
N GLU A 730 17.40 -17.76 51.58
CA GLU A 730 18.14 -16.83 52.42
C GLU A 730 18.21 -15.43 51.77
N LEU A 731 18.41 -15.32 50.45
CA LEU A 731 18.31 -14.06 49.71
C LEU A 731 16.93 -13.43 49.89
N TRP A 732 15.87 -14.20 49.66
CA TRP A 732 14.48 -13.72 49.72
C TRP A 732 14.10 -13.20 51.10
N LYS A 733 14.43 -13.95 52.16
CA LYS A 733 14.19 -13.55 53.56
C LYS A 733 14.79 -12.18 53.91
N ARG A 734 15.87 -11.78 53.22
CA ARG A 734 16.60 -10.54 53.48
C ARG A 734 16.08 -9.36 52.68
N ILE A 735 15.60 -9.60 51.45
CA ILE A 735 15.10 -8.54 50.57
C ILE A 735 13.58 -8.31 50.67
N ASN A 736 12.83 -9.23 51.27
CA ASN A 736 11.35 -9.17 51.30
C ASN A 736 10.76 -8.18 52.33
N THR A 737 11.57 -7.38 53.03
CA THR A 737 11.07 -6.43 54.06
C THR A 737 10.50 -5.17 53.43
N ARG A 738 9.27 -4.77 53.81
CA ARG A 738 8.67 -3.51 53.33
C ARG A 738 9.21 -2.31 54.11
N THR A 739 9.36 -1.18 53.43
CA THR A 739 9.76 0.10 54.04
C THR A 739 8.78 1.23 53.73
N TYR A 740 8.78 2.28 54.55
CA TYR A 740 8.19 3.59 54.23
C TYR A 740 9.28 4.66 54.22
N TYR A 741 8.98 5.83 53.65
CA TYR A 741 9.93 6.93 53.53
C TYR A 741 9.39 8.24 54.11
N ASN A 742 10.30 9.08 54.61
CA ASN A 742 10.05 10.46 55.03
C ASN A 742 10.83 11.44 54.14
N VAL A 743 10.22 12.59 53.79
CA VAL A 743 10.83 13.61 52.93
C VAL A 743 10.70 15.01 53.52
N ASN A 744 11.75 15.83 53.38
CA ASN A 744 11.74 17.26 53.70
C ASN A 744 11.81 18.09 52.40
N PHE A 745 10.97 19.12 52.25
CA PHE A 745 10.74 19.80 50.96
C PHE A 745 10.95 21.32 51.04
N ASP A 746 11.82 21.86 50.17
CA ASP A 746 12.08 23.30 50.03
C ASP A 746 11.41 23.84 48.75
N THR A 747 10.27 24.50 48.95
CA THR A 747 9.45 25.06 47.86
C THR A 747 10.19 26.15 47.06
N SER A 748 11.04 26.96 47.70
CA SER A 748 11.75 28.06 47.04
C SER A 748 12.81 27.54 46.07
N LYS A 749 13.51 26.46 46.44
CA LYS A 749 14.46 25.78 45.53
C LYS A 749 13.76 25.10 44.37
N LEU A 750 12.60 24.45 44.61
CA LEU A 750 11.81 23.85 43.54
C LEU A 750 11.46 24.87 42.46
N ILE A 751 10.92 26.03 42.85
CA ILE A 751 10.47 27.07 41.92
C ILE A 751 11.65 27.51 41.04
N LYS A 752 12.80 27.81 41.65
CA LYS A 752 14.00 28.25 40.92
C LYS A 752 14.48 27.19 39.93
N ASN A 753 14.58 25.94 40.36
CA ASN A 753 15.02 24.83 39.51
C ASN A 753 14.04 24.56 38.36
N ALA A 754 12.72 24.61 38.62
CA ALA A 754 11.70 24.43 37.60
C ALA A 754 11.77 25.53 36.52
N ILE A 755 11.99 26.79 36.91
CA ILE A 755 12.19 27.90 35.96
C ILE A 755 13.41 27.65 35.07
N ASP A 756 14.55 27.26 35.66
CA ASP A 756 15.80 27.02 34.93
C ASP A 756 15.68 25.83 33.97
N GLU A 757 15.01 24.76 34.38
CA GLU A 757 14.80 23.56 33.56
C GLU A 757 13.78 23.78 32.45
N LEU A 758 12.69 24.50 32.72
CA LEU A 758 11.75 24.94 31.68
C LEU A 758 12.45 25.81 30.64
N TYR A 759 13.33 26.72 31.06
CA TYR A 759 14.09 27.54 30.13
C TYR A 759 15.02 26.72 29.23
N LYS A 760 15.71 25.71 29.79
CA LYS A 760 16.70 24.91 29.04
C LYS A 760 16.07 23.82 28.16
N HIS A 761 14.94 23.26 28.57
CA HIS A 761 14.45 22.00 28.00
C HIS A 761 13.01 22.04 27.50
N LEU A 762 12.24 23.11 27.76
CA LEU A 762 10.92 23.24 27.16
C LEU A 762 11.06 23.66 25.69
N ASN A 763 10.77 22.72 24.81
CA ASN A 763 10.66 22.94 23.38
C ASN A 763 9.35 22.35 22.87
N VAL A 764 8.48 23.21 22.37
CA VAL A 764 7.16 22.86 21.82
C VAL A 764 7.26 22.84 20.30
N THR A 765 6.70 21.81 19.66
CA THR A 765 6.78 21.69 18.20
C THR A 765 5.85 22.70 17.54
N GLU A 766 6.38 23.45 16.57
CA GLU A 766 5.56 24.25 15.67
C GLU A 766 4.80 23.34 14.71
N ILE A 767 3.51 23.62 14.52
CA ILE A 767 2.72 22.98 13.47
C ILE A 767 3.26 23.43 12.12
N ARG A 768 3.70 22.47 11.31
CA ARG A 768 4.28 22.73 9.99
C ARG A 768 3.79 21.69 8.99
N ILE A 769 3.60 22.13 7.75
CA ILE A 769 3.36 21.20 6.64
C ILE A 769 4.71 20.83 6.04
N VAL A 770 4.97 19.54 5.92
CA VAL A 770 6.18 19.04 5.30
C VAL A 770 5.82 18.38 3.98
N VAL A 771 6.50 18.83 2.94
CA VAL A 771 6.44 18.25 1.60
C VAL A 771 7.72 17.47 1.39
N GLU A 772 7.59 16.16 1.29
CA GLU A 772 8.70 15.23 1.05
C GLU A 772 8.59 14.68 -0.36
N SER A 773 9.71 14.57 -1.07
CA SER A 773 9.73 14.10 -2.45
C SER A 773 10.84 13.11 -2.71
N GLY A 774 10.53 12.04 -3.43
CA GLY A 774 11.52 11.04 -3.85
C GLY A 774 10.97 10.16 -4.97
N GLY A 775 11.82 9.33 -5.57
CA GLY A 775 11.42 8.49 -6.69
C GLY A 775 12.21 7.19 -6.76
N ILE A 776 11.71 6.26 -7.58
CA ILE A 776 12.42 5.02 -7.92
C ILE A 776 13.39 5.35 -9.05
N GLU A 777 14.67 4.98 -8.93
CA GLU A 777 15.66 5.11 -10.02
C GLU A 777 15.87 3.79 -10.79
N GLY A 778 15.71 2.66 -10.09
CA GLY A 778 15.86 1.30 -10.59
C GLY A 778 15.25 0.33 -9.58
N ILE A 779 14.80 -0.83 -10.04
CA ILE A 779 14.40 -1.93 -9.16
C ILE A 779 15.35 -3.08 -9.43
N ARG A 780 16.25 -3.38 -8.49
CA ARG A 780 17.20 -4.50 -8.66
C ARG A 780 16.48 -5.83 -8.49
N ASP A 781 15.71 -5.95 -7.41
CA ASP A 781 14.99 -7.17 -7.06
C ASP A 781 13.69 -6.85 -6.30
N ARG A 782 12.89 -7.90 -6.03
CA ARG A 782 11.66 -7.80 -5.25
C ARG A 782 11.93 -7.44 -3.80
N GLU A 783 13.09 -7.79 -3.26
CA GLU A 783 13.40 -7.58 -1.84
C GLU A 783 13.62 -6.10 -1.53
N GLU A 784 14.26 -5.34 -2.43
CA GLU A 784 14.31 -3.87 -2.35
C GLU A 784 12.89 -3.27 -2.26
N LEU A 785 11.91 -3.89 -2.91
CA LEU A 785 10.50 -3.47 -2.83
C LEU A 785 9.81 -3.92 -1.52
N GLU A 786 10.12 -5.10 -0.99
CA GLU A 786 9.56 -5.59 0.27
C GLU A 786 10.10 -4.82 1.49
N VAL A 787 11.40 -4.50 1.48
CA VAL A 787 12.08 -3.73 2.53
C VAL A 787 11.81 -2.22 2.36
N GLY A 788 11.36 -1.80 1.18
CA GLY A 788 10.99 -0.42 0.88
C GLY A 788 12.17 0.49 0.52
N THR A 789 13.31 -0.08 0.12
CA THR A 789 14.58 0.61 -0.16
C THR A 789 14.81 0.95 -1.64
N ALA A 790 13.90 0.56 -2.55
CA ALA A 790 14.02 0.87 -3.98
C ALA A 790 13.87 2.38 -4.30
N MET A 791 13.41 3.16 -3.33
CA MET A 791 13.22 4.60 -3.44
C MET A 791 14.37 5.40 -2.81
N SER A 792 14.84 6.43 -3.52
CA SER A 792 15.91 7.33 -3.06
C SER A 792 15.49 8.16 -1.84
N ALA A 793 16.44 8.51 -0.97
CA ALA A 793 16.21 9.39 0.18
C ALA A 793 15.44 10.67 -0.19
N ALA A 794 14.40 10.98 0.58
CA ALA A 794 13.50 12.09 0.29
C ALA A 794 14.20 13.46 0.38
N LYS A 795 13.98 14.33 -0.60
CA LYS A 795 14.21 15.77 -0.45
C LYS A 795 13.07 16.35 0.36
N VAL A 796 13.39 16.93 1.51
CA VAL A 796 12.42 17.50 2.45
C VAL A 796 12.33 19.02 2.27
N ARG A 797 11.12 19.52 2.01
CA ARG A 797 10.79 20.95 2.06
C ARG A 797 9.78 21.19 3.17
N THR A 798 10.19 21.96 4.17
CA THR A 798 9.30 22.36 5.28
C THR A 798 8.63 23.69 4.97
N ILE A 799 7.31 23.74 5.13
CA ILE A 799 6.49 24.95 5.00
C ILE A 799 5.95 25.28 6.39
N HIS A 800 6.40 26.39 6.95
CA HIS A 800 5.90 26.89 8.23
C HIS A 800 4.51 27.48 8.02
N VAL A 801 3.52 26.95 8.75
CA VAL A 801 2.16 27.48 8.75
C VAL A 801 2.05 28.43 9.93
N LYS A 802 1.84 29.71 9.65
CA LYS A 802 1.55 30.71 10.69
C LYS A 802 0.04 30.92 10.79
N GLU A 803 -0.69 29.88 11.19
CA GLU A 803 -2.07 30.09 11.65
C GLU A 803 -2.07 30.27 13.15
N ALA A 804 -2.79 31.30 13.60
CA ALA A 804 -3.05 31.52 15.01
C ALA A 804 -3.89 30.34 15.51
N VAL A 805 -3.41 29.69 16.58
CA VAL A 805 -4.18 28.73 17.38
C VAL A 805 -5.64 29.16 17.44
N GLY A 806 -6.56 28.27 17.04
CA GLY A 806 -7.99 28.54 16.96
C GLY A 806 -8.46 29.25 18.23
N SER A 807 -9.02 30.46 18.08
CA SER A 807 -9.41 31.33 19.18
C SER A 807 -10.62 30.84 20.00
N GLY A 808 -11.03 29.57 19.82
CA GLY A 808 -12.27 29.00 20.38
C GLY A 808 -12.12 28.19 21.67
N VAL A 809 -10.92 27.67 21.99
CA VAL A 809 -10.71 26.82 23.18
C VAL A 809 -10.00 27.59 24.29
N THR A 810 -10.68 27.74 25.43
CA THR A 810 -10.11 28.35 26.63
C THR A 810 -9.41 27.29 27.48
N TYR A 811 -8.10 27.45 27.67
CA TYR A 811 -7.29 26.57 28.52
C TYR A 811 -7.13 27.14 29.93
N ASP A 812 -7.46 26.37 30.97
CA ASP A 812 -7.02 26.65 32.35
C ASP A 812 -5.57 26.14 32.53
N LEU A 813 -4.61 26.84 31.94
CA LEU A 813 -3.18 26.49 32.01
C LEU A 813 -2.72 26.22 33.46
N VAL A 814 -3.20 27.02 34.43
CA VAL A 814 -2.82 26.86 35.83
C VAL A 814 -3.47 25.61 36.43
N GLY A 815 -4.77 25.41 36.19
CA GLY A 815 -5.51 24.23 36.64
C GLY A 815 -4.92 22.93 36.11
N GLU A 816 -4.64 22.87 34.81
CA GLU A 816 -4.04 21.72 34.13
C GLU A 816 -2.67 21.37 34.69
N LEU A 817 -1.79 22.37 34.87
CA LEU A 817 -0.49 22.14 35.49
C LEU A 817 -0.59 21.75 36.96
N VAL A 818 -1.59 22.25 37.70
CA VAL A 818 -1.87 21.82 39.07
C VAL A 818 -2.32 20.36 39.09
N GLN A 819 -3.22 19.95 38.20
CA GLN A 819 -3.67 18.57 38.11
C GLN A 819 -2.52 17.63 37.70
N ALA A 820 -1.71 18.04 36.73
CA ALA A 820 -0.57 17.26 36.25
C ALA A 820 0.54 17.12 37.30
N THR A 821 0.76 18.14 38.13
CA THR A 821 1.91 18.17 39.07
C THR A 821 1.54 17.95 40.53
N GLY A 822 0.28 18.11 40.92
CA GLY A 822 -0.17 18.12 42.31
C GLY A 822 0.36 19.28 43.16
N LEU A 823 1.01 20.29 42.55
CA LEU A 823 1.50 21.48 43.25
C LEU A 823 0.36 22.49 43.49
N THR A 824 0.54 23.39 44.45
CA THR A 824 -0.47 24.44 44.68
C THR A 824 -0.53 25.43 43.51
N ARG A 825 -1.71 26.01 43.26
CA ARG A 825 -1.90 27.09 42.27
C ARG A 825 -0.86 28.22 42.45
N ARG A 826 -0.58 28.62 43.69
CA ARG A 826 0.41 29.67 44.02
C ARG A 826 1.82 29.30 43.53
N THR A 827 2.22 28.04 43.69
CA THR A 827 3.53 27.55 43.23
C THR A 827 3.63 27.55 41.71
N ILE A 828 2.61 27.05 41.01
CA ILE A 828 2.57 27.03 39.55
C ILE A 828 2.59 28.45 38.97
N VAL A 829 1.81 29.38 39.53
CA VAL A 829 1.82 30.79 39.12
C VAL A 829 3.20 31.41 39.31
N ALA A 830 3.88 31.14 40.43
CA ALA A 830 5.23 31.64 40.65
C ALA A 830 6.25 31.09 39.63
N ILE A 831 6.11 29.81 39.22
CA ILE A 831 6.94 29.22 38.16
C ILE A 831 6.66 29.89 36.81
N LEU A 832 5.37 30.03 36.43
CA LEU A 832 4.97 30.64 35.16
C LEU A 832 5.30 32.14 35.06
N GLN A 833 5.29 32.87 36.17
CA GLN A 833 5.74 34.27 36.22
C GLN A 833 7.27 34.42 36.10
N GLY A 834 8.02 33.39 36.50
CA GLY A 834 9.48 33.41 36.50
C GLY A 834 10.13 32.96 35.19
N ILE A 835 9.38 32.32 34.28
CA ILE A 835 9.90 31.90 32.97
C ILE A 835 10.03 33.09 32.00
N LYS A 836 10.96 32.98 31.04
CA LYS A 836 11.18 34.03 30.05
C LYS A 836 9.96 34.19 29.13
N PRO A 837 9.66 35.42 28.64
CA PRO A 837 8.56 35.66 27.70
C PRO A 837 8.63 34.80 26.43
N THR A 838 9.83 34.50 25.93
CA THR A 838 10.03 33.64 24.75
C THR A 838 9.67 32.18 25.02
N THR A 839 9.98 31.66 26.21
CA THR A 839 9.58 30.31 26.64
C THR A 839 8.07 30.24 26.83
N PHE A 840 7.46 31.26 27.44
CA PHE A 840 5.99 31.31 27.59
C PHE A 840 5.28 31.48 26.24
N HIS A 841 5.89 32.14 25.25
CA HIS A 841 5.32 32.27 23.90
C HIS A 841 5.06 30.92 23.23
N GLN A 842 5.83 29.88 23.57
CA GLN A 842 5.64 28.53 23.04
C GLN A 842 4.25 27.95 23.37
N PHE A 843 3.59 28.42 24.44
CA PHE A 843 2.21 28.07 24.74
C PHE A 843 1.25 28.49 23.63
N LYS A 844 1.53 29.61 22.93
CA LYS A 844 0.74 30.06 21.78
C LYS A 844 0.99 29.25 20.50
N LEU A 845 2.03 28.41 20.47
CA LEU A 845 2.36 27.58 19.31
C LEU A 845 1.63 26.24 19.38
N ASN A 846 1.64 25.59 20.55
CA ASN A 846 0.86 24.39 20.82
C ASN A 846 0.55 24.29 22.34
N PRO A 847 -0.65 24.74 22.77
CA PRO A 847 -1.04 24.78 24.18
C PRO A 847 -0.97 23.43 24.90
N GLU A 848 -1.48 22.36 24.27
CA GLU A 848 -1.51 21.01 24.87
C GLU A 848 -0.11 20.43 25.04
N GLU A 849 0.73 20.51 24.00
CA GLU A 849 2.10 20.02 24.09
C GLU A 849 2.91 20.83 25.12
N PHE A 850 2.67 22.14 25.22
CA PHE A 850 3.25 22.98 26.27
C PHE A 850 2.84 22.49 27.67
N ILE A 851 1.55 22.26 27.92
CA ILE A 851 1.04 21.80 29.23
C ILE A 851 1.66 20.45 29.61
N ILE A 852 1.65 19.48 28.68
CA ILE A 852 2.20 18.14 28.90
C ILE A 852 3.69 18.21 29.23
N LYS A 853 4.48 18.91 28.40
CA LYS A 853 5.93 19.01 28.57
C LYS A 853 6.31 19.83 29.80
N ALA A 854 5.64 20.96 30.05
CA ALA A 854 5.90 21.79 31.22
C ALA A 854 5.52 21.04 32.51
N GLY A 855 4.37 20.37 32.55
CA GLY A 855 3.97 19.55 33.69
C GLY A 855 4.96 18.44 33.99
N ARG A 856 5.50 17.79 32.95
CA ARG A 856 6.56 16.78 33.09
C ARG A 856 7.85 17.36 33.68
N ILE A 857 8.37 18.44 33.10
CA ILE A 857 9.60 19.10 33.60
C ILE A 857 9.45 19.53 35.05
N ILE A 858 8.29 20.09 35.42
CA ILE A 858 8.00 20.49 36.81
C ILE A 858 7.94 19.27 37.72
N ASN A 859 7.34 18.16 37.29
CA ASN A 859 7.33 16.90 38.04
C ASN A 859 8.74 16.31 38.21
N ASP A 860 9.61 16.43 37.21
CA ASP A 860 11.00 15.98 37.30
C ASP A 860 11.78 16.83 38.31
N CYS A 861 11.59 18.15 38.31
CA CYS A 861 12.19 19.03 39.32
C CYS A 861 11.71 18.70 40.74
N LYS A 862 10.41 18.38 40.87
CA LYS A 862 9.80 17.93 42.13
C LYS A 862 10.42 16.61 42.59
N ALA A 863 10.60 15.65 41.69
CA ALA A 863 11.23 14.36 41.95
C ALA A 863 12.63 14.50 42.58
N ILE A 864 13.48 15.28 41.92
CA ILE A 864 14.88 15.49 42.31
C ILE A 864 14.95 16.16 43.68
N SER A 865 14.09 17.15 43.92
CA SER A 865 14.05 17.88 45.19
C SER A 865 13.64 16.98 46.36
N LEU A 866 12.77 15.99 46.13
CA LEU A 866 12.34 15.04 47.16
C LEU A 866 13.44 14.04 47.55
N ILE A 867 14.34 13.68 46.64
CA ILE A 867 15.35 12.63 46.88
C ILE A 867 16.53 13.10 47.71
N GLN A 868 16.91 14.38 47.58
CA GLN A 868 18.03 14.94 48.34
C GLN A 868 17.87 14.75 49.86
N HIS A 869 16.63 14.59 50.36
CA HIS A 869 16.31 14.46 51.79
C HIS A 869 15.44 13.24 52.13
N ILE A 870 15.42 12.19 51.32
CA ILE A 870 14.65 10.97 51.61
C ILE A 870 15.35 10.06 52.63
N ARG A 871 14.60 9.58 53.63
CA ARG A 871 15.02 8.54 54.60
C ARG A 871 14.04 7.37 54.60
N TYR A 872 14.53 6.14 54.66
CA TYR A 872 13.73 4.91 54.70
C TYR A 872 13.75 4.26 56.08
N GLU A 873 12.59 3.76 56.52
CA GLU A 873 12.41 3.05 57.79
C GLU A 873 11.70 1.70 57.56
N LYS A 874 12.07 0.69 58.35
CA LYS A 874 11.53 -0.69 58.26
C LYS A 874 10.09 -0.75 58.73
N ARG A 875 9.26 -1.56 58.07
CA ARG A 875 7.91 -1.92 58.51
C ARG A 875 7.89 -3.38 58.95
N ASN A 876 7.00 -3.74 59.89
CA ASN A 876 6.84 -5.12 60.38
C ASN A 876 6.19 -6.10 59.38
N ASN A 877 5.97 -5.71 58.12
CA ASN A 877 5.31 -6.54 57.10
C ASN A 877 6.31 -6.91 56.00
N THR A 878 6.24 -8.15 55.51
CA THR A 878 7.07 -8.67 54.41
C THR A 878 6.25 -8.86 53.12
N PHE A 879 6.93 -9.02 51.99
CA PHE A 879 6.33 -9.53 50.75
C PHE A 879 6.10 -11.04 50.88
N ASP A 880 4.95 -11.51 50.38
CA ASP A 880 4.66 -12.94 50.32
C ASP A 880 5.45 -13.60 49.20
N SER A 881 5.69 -14.90 49.33
CA SER A 881 6.43 -15.70 48.35
C SER A 881 5.59 -16.05 47.12
N ASP A 882 4.26 -16.03 47.26
CA ASP A 882 3.29 -16.33 46.19
C ASP A 882 3.43 -15.41 44.96
N ILE A 883 4.11 -14.27 45.10
CA ILE A 883 4.37 -13.33 43.99
C ILE A 883 5.15 -13.95 42.83
N PHE A 884 5.91 -15.03 43.08
CA PHE A 884 6.66 -15.75 42.04
C PHE A 884 5.81 -16.84 41.38
N GLU A 885 4.89 -17.46 42.12
CA GLU A 885 3.97 -18.48 41.58
C GLU A 885 2.84 -17.84 40.75
N GLU A 886 2.36 -16.66 41.15
CA GLU A 886 1.26 -15.94 40.46
C GLU A 886 1.73 -15.14 39.23
N ALA A 887 3.03 -14.99 39.00
CA ALA A 887 3.58 -14.18 37.91
C ALA A 887 3.46 -14.89 36.55
N THR A 888 2.52 -14.45 35.71
CA THR A 888 2.37 -14.96 34.33
C THR A 888 3.35 -14.27 33.36
N LEU A 889 4.52 -14.88 33.12
CA LEU A 889 5.53 -14.37 32.19
C LEU A 889 5.36 -14.99 30.79
N ARG A 890 5.32 -14.17 29.73
CA ARG A 890 5.19 -14.61 28.33
C ARG A 890 6.22 -13.92 27.45
N GLY A 891 6.99 -14.69 26.69
CA GLY A 891 8.01 -14.15 25.79
C GLY A 891 8.26 -15.04 24.57
N THR A 892 8.93 -14.50 23.57
CA THR A 892 9.23 -15.17 22.29
C THR A 892 10.70 -15.57 22.28
N LEU A 893 10.96 -16.89 22.23
CA LEU A 893 12.33 -17.43 22.18
C LEU A 893 13.13 -16.83 21.02
N GLY A 894 14.34 -16.39 21.31
CA GLY A 894 15.22 -15.76 20.31
C GLY A 894 14.94 -14.26 20.08
N LYS A 895 13.81 -13.73 20.56
CA LYS A 895 13.52 -12.30 20.65
C LYS A 895 13.57 -11.91 22.13
N ASP A 896 12.45 -11.69 22.81
CA ASP A 896 12.33 -11.18 24.18
C ASP A 896 12.41 -12.24 25.29
N ALA A 897 12.93 -13.44 25.01
CA ALA A 897 13.11 -14.47 26.02
C ALA A 897 14.31 -15.41 25.77
N ILE A 898 14.91 -15.89 26.87
CA ILE A 898 16.02 -16.86 26.93
C ILE A 898 15.60 -18.08 27.76
N GLU A 899 15.97 -19.29 27.35
CA GLU A 899 15.82 -20.51 28.16
C GLU A 899 16.84 -20.53 29.31
N SER A 900 16.41 -20.94 30.51
CA SER A 900 17.27 -20.94 31.70
C SER A 900 17.05 -22.18 32.57
N GLU A 901 18.15 -22.73 33.07
CA GLU A 901 18.17 -23.83 34.04
C GLU A 901 18.47 -23.32 35.46
N LYS A 902 19.08 -22.13 35.61
CA LYS A 902 19.41 -21.50 36.90
C LYS A 902 18.39 -20.49 37.41
N SER A 903 17.46 -20.03 36.57
CA SER A 903 16.41 -19.08 36.95
C SER A 903 15.26 -19.75 37.72
N LEU A 904 14.47 -18.97 38.48
CA LEU A 904 13.20 -19.44 39.06
C LEU A 904 12.13 -19.81 38.03
N TYR A 905 12.37 -19.53 36.75
CA TYR A 905 11.52 -19.93 35.63
C TYR A 905 12.35 -20.60 34.55
N ASP A 906 11.76 -21.54 33.82
CA ASP A 906 12.40 -22.19 32.65
C ASP A 906 12.67 -21.22 31.47
N LEU A 907 12.12 -20.02 31.57
CA LEU A 907 12.24 -18.95 30.59
C LEU A 907 12.43 -17.60 31.29
N VAL A 908 13.48 -16.87 30.92
CA VAL A 908 13.75 -15.50 31.37
C VAL A 908 13.29 -14.52 30.30
N VAL A 909 12.27 -13.72 30.62
CA VAL A 909 11.75 -12.66 29.73
C VAL A 909 12.52 -11.37 29.97
N VAL A 910 13.07 -10.78 28.90
CA VAL A 910 13.95 -9.60 28.95
C VAL A 910 13.31 -8.43 28.21
N ASP A 911 13.43 -7.22 28.78
CA ASP A 911 12.87 -6.00 28.19
C ASP A 911 13.86 -5.33 27.22
N SER A 912 15.16 -5.63 27.34
CA SER A 912 16.23 -5.14 26.46
C SER A 912 16.98 -6.29 25.78
N GLN A 913 16.91 -6.33 24.44
CA GLN A 913 17.62 -7.31 23.59
C GLN A 913 19.15 -7.23 23.69
N GLY A 914 19.69 -6.06 24.05
CA GLY A 914 21.13 -5.85 24.15
C GLY A 914 21.68 -6.23 25.53
N ILE A 915 21.27 -5.49 26.56
CA ILE A 915 21.94 -5.52 27.87
C ILE A 915 21.35 -6.57 28.81
N GLU A 916 20.02 -6.57 29.02
CA GLU A 916 19.39 -7.58 29.89
C GLU A 916 19.58 -8.99 29.35
N ARG A 917 19.48 -9.16 28.02
CA ARG A 917 19.71 -10.45 27.37
C ARG A 917 21.13 -10.96 27.60
N SER A 918 22.14 -10.16 27.26
CA SER A 918 23.54 -10.55 27.43
C SER A 918 23.91 -10.77 28.91
N PHE A 919 23.31 -10.01 29.82
CA PHE A 919 23.48 -10.17 31.26
C PHE A 919 22.89 -11.50 31.76
N ALA A 920 21.65 -11.83 31.38
CA ALA A 920 21.02 -13.10 31.72
C ALA A 920 21.76 -14.30 31.11
N GLU A 921 22.19 -14.21 29.85
CA GLU A 921 23.01 -15.24 29.20
C GLU A 921 24.36 -15.44 29.89
N SER A 922 24.92 -14.37 30.48
CA SER A 922 26.15 -14.45 31.27
C SER A 922 25.89 -15.12 32.62
N LEU A 923 24.85 -14.72 33.36
CA LEU A 923 24.47 -15.37 34.63
C LEU A 923 24.23 -16.88 34.47
N GLU A 924 23.63 -17.29 33.35
CA GLU A 924 23.38 -18.70 33.06
C GLU A 924 24.69 -19.50 32.89
N LYS A 925 25.73 -18.89 32.30
CA LYS A 925 27.01 -19.54 32.00
C LYS A 925 27.97 -19.64 33.20
N GLU A 926 27.73 -18.86 34.25
CA GLU A 926 28.69 -18.71 35.35
C GLU A 926 28.43 -19.72 36.47
N ASP A 927 29.45 -20.54 36.81
CA ASP A 927 29.33 -21.64 37.79
C ASP A 927 29.19 -21.15 39.25
N ASP A 928 29.61 -19.92 39.50
CA ASP A 928 29.49 -19.24 40.79
C ASP A 928 28.08 -18.72 41.06
N VAL A 929 27.23 -18.61 40.03
CA VAL A 929 25.82 -18.23 40.16
C VAL A 929 24.99 -19.48 40.44
N VAL A 930 24.40 -19.57 41.63
CA VAL A 930 23.64 -20.75 42.08
C VAL A 930 22.17 -20.68 41.64
N VAL A 931 21.59 -19.48 41.71
CA VAL A 931 20.20 -19.19 41.35
C VAL A 931 20.01 -17.69 41.15
N TYR A 932 19.19 -17.31 40.18
CA TYR A 932 18.81 -15.92 39.96
C TYR A 932 17.34 -15.80 39.53
N THR A 933 16.80 -14.59 39.53
CA THR A 933 15.54 -14.31 38.85
C THR A 933 15.49 -12.85 38.44
N LYS A 934 14.72 -12.57 37.40
CA LYS A 934 14.15 -11.24 37.20
C LYS A 934 13.01 -11.07 38.20
N LEU A 935 12.99 -9.98 38.96
CA LEU A 935 11.98 -9.79 40.01
C LEU A 935 10.62 -9.47 39.37
N PRO A 936 9.53 -10.15 39.76
CA PRO A 936 8.20 -9.90 39.20
C PRO A 936 7.66 -8.54 39.68
N GLY A 937 6.76 -7.93 38.90
CA GLY A 937 6.17 -6.63 39.21
C GLY A 937 5.39 -6.55 40.55
N GLY A 938 5.11 -7.69 41.18
CA GLY A 938 4.56 -7.78 42.54
C GLY A 938 5.54 -7.32 43.64
N PHE A 939 6.86 -7.39 43.40
CA PHE A 939 7.88 -6.86 44.29
C PHE A 939 8.18 -5.39 43.97
N TYR A 940 8.16 -4.49 44.96
CA TYR A 940 8.44 -3.08 44.69
C TYR A 940 8.90 -2.29 45.92
N ILE A 941 9.64 -1.22 45.66
CA ILE A 941 10.06 -0.20 46.61
C ILE A 941 9.15 1.02 46.43
N ASN A 942 8.61 1.52 47.53
CA ASN A 942 7.83 2.76 47.50
C ASN A 942 8.78 3.94 47.37
N THR A 943 8.66 4.71 46.28
CA THR A 943 9.43 5.95 46.10
C THR A 943 8.47 7.14 45.95
N PRO A 944 8.94 8.38 46.15
CA PRO A 944 8.15 9.58 45.86
C PRO A 944 7.71 9.69 44.39
N MET A 945 8.32 8.90 43.49
CA MET A 945 8.05 8.84 42.05
C MET A 945 7.24 7.61 41.64
N GLY A 946 6.55 6.99 42.61
CA GLY A 946 5.76 5.78 42.41
C GLY A 946 6.51 4.51 42.82
N LYS A 947 5.90 3.35 42.54
CA LYS A 947 6.51 2.05 42.81
C LYS A 947 7.71 1.82 41.88
N TYR A 948 8.80 1.29 42.43
CA TYR A 948 10.00 0.93 41.69
C TYR A 948 10.33 -0.55 41.90
N ASN A 949 10.49 -1.31 40.83
CA ASN A 949 10.84 -2.72 40.85
C ASN A 949 12.28 -2.84 40.32
N PRO A 950 13.25 -3.30 41.14
CA PRO A 950 14.60 -3.60 40.66
C PRO A 950 14.59 -4.80 39.71
N ASP A 951 15.50 -4.84 38.74
CA ASP A 951 15.49 -5.87 37.69
C ASP A 951 15.81 -7.29 38.20
N TRP A 952 16.92 -7.48 38.93
CA TRP A 952 17.45 -8.82 39.20
C TRP A 952 17.72 -9.09 40.67
N ALA A 953 17.53 -10.34 41.08
CA ALA A 953 18.02 -10.88 42.34
C ALA A 953 18.92 -12.10 42.04
N VAL A 954 20.16 -12.07 42.53
CA VAL A 954 21.20 -13.07 42.23
C VAL A 954 21.80 -13.59 43.52
N ALA A 955 21.90 -14.92 43.64
CA ALA A 955 22.59 -15.59 44.74
C ALA A 955 23.81 -16.36 44.21
N PHE A 956 24.96 -16.10 44.84
CA PHE A 956 26.25 -16.74 44.51
C PHE A 956 26.53 -17.93 45.42
N ARG A 957 27.48 -18.77 45.03
CA ARG A 957 27.97 -19.89 45.84
C ARG A 957 28.68 -19.36 47.10
N GLU A 958 28.36 -19.95 48.25
CA GLU A 958 28.99 -19.57 49.52
C GLU A 958 30.52 -19.79 49.45
N GLY A 959 31.30 -18.74 49.71
CA GLY A 959 32.77 -18.76 49.67
C GLY A 959 33.42 -18.37 48.33
N SER A 960 32.67 -18.14 47.24
CA SER A 960 33.24 -17.69 45.95
C SER A 960 33.38 -16.16 45.84
N VAL A 961 32.58 -15.40 46.59
CA VAL A 961 32.55 -13.92 46.58
C VAL A 961 32.37 -13.36 48.00
N LYS A 962 32.73 -12.09 48.21
CA LYS A 962 32.65 -11.42 49.52
C LYS A 962 31.19 -11.15 49.95
N HIS A 963 30.32 -10.86 48.98
CA HIS A 963 28.88 -10.67 49.18
C HIS A 963 28.09 -11.72 48.41
N VAL A 964 27.44 -12.65 49.12
CA VAL A 964 26.76 -13.82 48.54
C VAL A 964 25.40 -13.49 47.90
N TYR A 965 24.81 -12.33 48.24
CA TYR A 965 23.45 -11.93 47.88
C TYR A 965 23.42 -10.54 47.23
N PHE A 966 22.82 -10.44 46.04
CA PHE A 966 22.85 -9.22 45.26
C PHE A 966 21.51 -8.88 44.60
N VAL A 967 21.17 -7.59 44.59
CA VAL A 967 20.07 -7.04 43.80
C VAL A 967 20.65 -6.11 42.74
N ALA A 968 20.38 -6.39 41.46
CA ALA A 968 20.98 -5.68 40.34
C ALA A 968 19.95 -4.90 39.55
N GLU A 969 20.34 -3.72 39.09
CA GLU A 969 19.64 -2.98 38.04
C GLU A 969 20.49 -2.97 36.77
N THR A 970 19.91 -3.32 35.62
CA THR A 970 20.60 -3.35 34.31
C THR A 970 20.23 -2.15 33.43
N LYS A 971 21.21 -1.48 32.79
CA LYS A 971 20.95 -0.25 32.00
C LYS A 971 21.68 -0.17 30.65
N GLY A 972 20.87 -0.04 29.58
CA GLY A 972 21.24 0.26 28.17
C GLY A 972 21.81 1.67 27.93
N ASN A 973 22.80 1.80 27.03
CA ASN A 973 23.37 3.10 26.64
C ASN A 973 22.74 3.74 25.38
N ASP A 974 21.86 3.03 24.67
CA ASP A 974 21.27 3.56 23.43
C ASP A 974 19.98 4.30 23.75
N ILE A 975 20.09 5.57 24.15
CA ILE A 975 19.15 6.67 23.88
C ILE A 975 19.79 7.96 24.44
N GLU A 976 20.04 8.90 23.54
CA GLU A 976 20.57 10.23 23.81
C GLU A 976 19.79 10.96 24.91
N ALA A 977 20.51 11.79 25.68
CA ALA A 977 20.13 12.83 26.66
C ALA A 977 18.63 13.15 26.89
N SER A 978 17.82 12.15 27.22
CA SER A 978 16.40 12.31 27.54
C SER A 978 16.19 12.59 29.04
N GLN A 979 15.22 13.45 29.33
CA GLN A 979 14.70 13.78 30.68
C GLN A 979 14.30 12.54 31.51
N LEU A 980 14.03 11.39 30.84
CA LEU A 980 13.75 10.10 31.48
C LEU A 980 14.83 9.67 32.50
N ARG A 981 16.11 10.00 32.27
CA ARG A 981 17.19 9.62 33.19
C ARG A 981 17.03 10.24 34.58
N LYS A 982 16.53 11.49 34.70
CA LYS A 982 16.49 12.17 36.01
C LYS A 982 15.50 11.53 36.98
N ALA A 983 14.35 11.05 36.50
CA ALA A 983 13.35 10.35 37.32
C ALA A 983 13.74 8.89 37.61
N GLU A 984 14.49 8.26 36.71
CA GLU A 984 14.97 6.89 36.84
C GLU A 984 16.21 6.78 37.75
N ASP A 985 17.21 7.66 37.57
CA ASP A 985 18.34 7.84 38.47
C ASP A 985 17.85 8.13 39.90
N ALA A 986 16.76 8.87 39.99
CA ALA A 986 16.04 9.17 41.21
C ALA A 986 15.46 7.93 41.92
N LYS A 987 14.82 7.04 41.15
CA LYS A 987 14.30 5.75 41.65
C LYS A 987 15.43 4.79 42.04
N ILE A 988 16.51 4.77 41.26
CA ILE A 988 17.73 4.01 41.55
C ILE A 988 18.35 4.48 42.87
N GLU A 989 18.45 5.78 43.08
CA GLU A 989 18.97 6.35 44.33
C GLU A 989 18.05 6.04 45.53
N CYS A 990 16.73 6.04 45.32
CA CYS A 990 15.78 5.56 46.32
C CYS A 990 16.01 4.08 46.66
N ALA A 991 16.26 3.23 45.67
CA ALA A 991 16.55 1.82 45.88
C ALA A 991 17.87 1.59 46.63
N ARG A 992 18.93 2.36 46.31
CA ARG A 992 20.18 2.35 47.10
C ARG A 992 19.92 2.63 48.57
N ARG A 993 19.14 3.68 48.87
CA ARG A 993 18.80 4.05 50.25
C ARG A 993 17.88 3.05 50.93
N HIS A 994 16.95 2.45 50.20
CA HIS A 994 16.09 1.38 50.70
C HIS A 994 16.92 0.15 51.11
N PHE A 995 17.75 -0.38 50.21
CA PHE A 995 18.57 -1.56 50.51
C PHE A 995 19.63 -1.28 51.58
N ALA A 996 20.17 -0.06 51.64
CA ALA A 996 21.03 0.35 52.76
C ALA A 996 20.30 0.40 54.11
N ALA A 997 19.00 0.69 54.13
CA ALA A 997 18.20 0.69 55.35
C ALA A 997 17.77 -0.71 55.79
N ILE A 998 17.60 -1.65 54.86
CA ILE A 998 17.17 -3.02 55.18
C ILE A 998 18.31 -4.03 55.38
N SER A 999 19.43 -3.87 54.66
CA SER A 999 20.60 -4.75 54.69
C SER A 999 21.52 -4.46 55.89
N THR A 1000 22.05 -5.50 56.53
CA THR A 1000 23.10 -5.42 57.57
C THR A 1000 24.52 -5.48 56.99
N GLY A 1001 24.68 -5.29 55.67
CA GLY A 1001 25.96 -5.33 54.95
C GLY A 1001 26.19 -6.59 54.13
N GLU A 1002 25.27 -7.56 54.17
CA GLU A 1002 25.40 -8.85 53.46
C GLU A 1002 24.65 -8.89 52.10
N VAL A 1003 23.67 -8.00 51.90
CA VAL A 1003 23.02 -7.78 50.59
C VAL A 1003 23.50 -6.47 49.99
N VAL A 1004 24.01 -6.52 48.76
CA VAL A 1004 24.48 -5.35 48.02
C VAL A 1004 23.52 -5.03 46.87
N TYR A 1005 23.20 -3.74 46.72
CA TYR A 1005 22.47 -3.23 45.56
C TYR A 1005 23.39 -2.35 44.72
N SER A 1006 23.50 -2.63 43.42
CA SER A 1006 24.20 -1.74 42.49
C SER A 1006 23.61 -1.80 41.08
N VAL A 1007 23.90 -0.74 40.32
CA VAL A 1007 23.61 -0.67 38.89
C VAL A 1007 24.79 -1.30 38.15
N VAL A 1008 24.51 -2.25 37.27
CA VAL A 1008 25.50 -3.03 36.54
C VAL A 1008 25.12 -3.10 35.06
N LYS A 1009 26.10 -3.21 34.15
CA LYS A 1009 25.83 -3.38 32.72
C LYS A 1009 26.19 -4.77 32.24
N THR A 1010 27.18 -5.37 32.88
CA THR A 1010 27.73 -6.68 32.53
C THR A 1010 27.85 -7.55 33.77
N TYR A 1011 28.00 -8.86 33.57
CA TYR A 1011 28.35 -9.76 34.67
C TYR A 1011 29.65 -9.35 35.37
N GLN A 1012 30.63 -8.82 34.63
CA GLN A 1012 31.88 -8.34 35.24
C GLN A 1012 31.65 -7.17 36.20
N ASP A 1013 30.72 -6.26 35.89
CA ASP A 1013 30.35 -5.16 36.79
C ASP A 1013 29.69 -5.69 38.07
N LEU A 1014 28.84 -6.70 37.93
CA LEU A 1014 28.23 -7.43 39.05
C LEU A 1014 29.30 -8.10 39.91
N TYR A 1015 30.19 -8.88 39.29
CA TYR A 1015 31.29 -9.59 39.96
C TYR A 1015 32.22 -8.62 40.71
N ASN A 1016 32.57 -7.51 40.09
CA ASN A 1016 33.38 -6.45 40.72
C ASN A 1016 32.66 -5.80 41.91
N ALA A 1017 31.33 -5.68 41.86
CA ALA A 1017 30.53 -5.12 42.94
C ALA A 1017 30.38 -6.08 44.14
N VAL A 1018 30.43 -7.39 43.93
CA VAL A 1018 30.34 -8.42 44.99
C VAL A 1018 31.69 -8.85 45.57
N THR A 1019 32.80 -8.48 44.93
CA THR A 1019 34.18 -8.78 45.38
C THR A 1019 34.88 -7.62 46.08
N LYS A 1020 34.44 -6.37 45.85
CA LYS A 1020 34.86 -5.19 46.63
C LYS A 1020 34.31 -5.24 48.04
#